data_AF-W2VX66-F1
#
_entry.id   AF-W2VX66-F1
#
_cell.length_a   1.000
_cell.length_b   1.000
_cell.length_c   1.000
_cell.angle_alpha   90.00
_cell.angle_beta   90.00
_cell.angle_gamma   90.00
#
_symmetry.space_group_name_H-M   'P 1'
#
loop_
_entity.id
_entity.type
_entity.pdbx_description
1 polymer ?
#
loop_
_entity_poly.entity_id
_entity_poly.type
_entity_poly.pdbx_seq_one_letter_code
_entity_poly.pdbx_strand_id
1 'polypeptide(L)'
;MDAHVLRYGQKVRLATRSAYVENAATSPSELGIGYYEKNGRHGILSCVPPLGPKLQQLFTEDEFLVLHPSGQRSQGENVLYGEPLVLINQHGMVWNNKTGGITGYVGPRPRGVPGEMYVCFTKIPAGVGVTKNKKDKGDKLDKLTSSTSTLSASGSLSMSENPETETGPVCFGDANVAITVVESNRHSQMFNKRLSNFKKPTSKIAGGYICCDGKGTELRFAIWPAKPKIEQISMLNKLITPYNYGQKIALPLGLLESTARRTNTGNTGCKKAVAEIFFQLSNGGEAVLPGTLLQQKILAHAKPQGPDGDEPESVFELPLRNGPGELVVRLTGIAPRKMMRKLATKNEKHPSAPQIKRGMAVFYRVSDLLRRVPVPIFALFYAVLTHHLWGALNTMEDGLRRELVVLVLVMLPAFYVAVKVDHPFSSLFQPPVFEPEVDDTEYSSPTASGTLKLIVTEYRFVPGAQKASANGSVRHSSSSQPPTANGSAAAHSVTALEATGSVPKRFILAEKGDEVKALERYNETTQWRREEGVDQLLEEPSPHFKIIKENYPHYYHKRGKNGEPVYYEKPGKINLKALKSAGLTLDDLMHNYLMITEFLWQVIEQDDNRKGISVLDVDGIGISDFAGEAVEYVRKAASVSGKHYPERCAYIFVINVPSWFSMIWNTVKGMVDDVTREKVIIVRGKKKILEALSERIPVENIPVEYGGESDGKSPEEDLLFNLMAYVNNDEDAPASNPIEEILRKKPIKH
;
A
#
# COMPACT_ATOMS: atom_id res chain seq x y z
N MET A 1 -14.48 15.35 20.24
CA MET A 1 -13.39 16.11 20.92
C MET A 1 -13.00 17.25 20.01
N ASP A 2 -12.60 18.41 20.55
CA ASP A 2 -12.17 19.54 19.72
C ASP A 2 -10.88 19.16 18.97
N ALA A 3 -10.98 18.94 17.66
CA ALA A 3 -9.91 18.42 16.81
C ALA A 3 -8.75 19.41 16.62
N HIS A 4 -8.94 20.66 17.05
CA HIS A 4 -7.95 21.71 16.94
C HIS A 4 -7.07 21.85 18.18
N VAL A 5 -7.44 21.24 19.32
CA VAL A 5 -6.66 21.34 20.56
C VAL A 5 -5.50 20.35 20.54
N LEU A 6 -4.29 20.85 20.79
CA LEU A 6 -3.08 20.04 20.93
C LEU A 6 -3.11 19.25 22.24
N ARG A 7 -2.80 17.95 22.15
CA ARG A 7 -2.76 17.04 23.30
C ARG A 7 -1.40 16.36 23.45
N TYR A 8 -1.05 16.01 24.68
CA TYR A 8 0.15 15.21 24.95
C TYR A 8 0.06 13.87 24.23
N GLY A 9 1.16 13.44 23.61
CA GLY A 9 1.22 12.27 22.73
C GLY A 9 0.96 12.56 21.25
N GLN A 10 0.56 13.78 20.89
CA GLN A 10 0.43 14.19 19.48
C GLN A 10 1.74 14.79 18.94
N LYS A 11 1.90 14.73 17.61
CA LYS A 11 3.02 15.34 16.89
C LYS A 11 2.65 16.73 16.37
N VAL A 12 3.60 17.66 16.43
CA VAL A 12 3.49 19.03 15.92
C VAL A 12 4.60 19.33 14.93
N ARG A 13 4.30 20.19 13.96
CA ARG A 13 5.28 20.91 13.15
C ARG A 13 5.35 22.35 13.63
N LEU A 14 6.56 22.86 13.80
CA LEU A 14 6.77 24.22 14.26
C LEU A 14 7.23 25.07 13.07
N ALA A 15 6.39 25.99 12.62
CA ALA A 15 6.71 26.84 11.48
C ALA A 15 7.10 28.24 11.94
N THR A 16 8.15 28.81 11.36
CA THR A 16 8.55 30.20 11.61
C THR A 16 9.31 30.76 10.41
N ARG A 17 9.46 32.08 10.35
CA ARG A 17 10.18 32.76 9.28
C ARG A 17 11.53 33.26 9.76
N SER A 18 12.51 33.19 8.87
CA SER A 18 13.81 33.75 9.16
C SER A 18 13.78 35.28 9.19
N ALA A 19 14.42 35.87 10.21
CA ALA A 19 14.65 37.31 10.28
C ALA A 19 15.73 37.80 9.28
N TYR A 20 16.39 36.89 8.57
CA TYR A 20 17.51 37.16 7.66
C TYR A 20 17.14 36.97 6.18
N VAL A 21 15.86 36.76 5.88
CA VAL A 21 15.34 36.62 4.52
C VAL A 21 14.26 37.67 4.32
N GLU A 22 14.49 38.62 3.41
CA GLU A 22 13.51 39.65 3.02
C GLU A 22 12.68 39.17 1.83
N ASN A 23 11.37 39.39 1.90
CA ASN A 23 10.31 39.17 0.89
C ASN A 23 10.72 38.44 -0.41
N ALA A 24 10.71 37.10 -0.37
CA ALA A 24 10.48 36.30 -1.57
C ALA A 24 8.98 35.99 -1.67
N ALA A 25 8.21 36.94 -2.20
CA ALA A 25 6.83 36.71 -2.60
C ALA A 25 6.82 35.94 -3.93
N THR A 26 6.59 34.62 -3.89
CA THR A 26 5.88 33.81 -4.93
C THR A 26 5.86 32.32 -4.56
N SER A 27 5.33 32.02 -3.37
CA SER A 27 4.72 30.74 -2.91
C SER A 27 4.84 30.68 -1.39
N PRO A 28 3.78 30.32 -0.64
CA PRO A 28 3.91 30.13 0.79
C PRO A 28 4.82 28.93 1.03
N SER A 29 6.04 29.13 1.53
CA SER A 29 6.84 28.01 2.00
C SER A 29 6.17 27.45 3.25
N GLU A 30 5.36 26.40 3.11
CA GLU A 30 4.78 25.63 4.21
C GLU A 30 5.84 24.74 4.92
N LEU A 31 7.09 25.17 4.97
CA LEU A 31 8.19 24.41 5.56
C LEU A 31 8.34 24.80 7.03
N GLY A 32 8.24 23.83 7.92
CA GLY A 32 8.57 23.96 9.33
C GLY A 32 10.07 24.09 9.56
N ILE A 33 10.45 24.30 10.82
CA ILE A 33 11.84 24.22 11.25
C ILE A 33 12.34 22.79 11.14
N GLY A 34 13.65 22.65 11.14
CA GLY A 34 14.28 21.35 11.06
C GLY A 34 15.74 21.42 11.45
N TYR A 35 16.51 20.43 11.04
CA TYR A 35 17.93 20.38 11.31
C TYR A 35 18.77 20.31 10.04
N TYR A 36 20.02 20.71 10.22
CA TYR A 36 21.07 20.69 9.22
C TYR A 36 22.29 20.01 9.82
N GLU A 37 22.79 18.99 9.14
CA GLU A 37 24.04 18.34 9.50
C GLU A 37 25.22 19.09 8.89
N LYS A 38 26.09 19.62 9.77
CA LYS A 38 27.29 20.33 9.35
C LYS A 38 28.49 19.39 9.42
N ASN A 39 29.17 19.18 8.30
CA ASN A 39 30.47 18.50 8.28
C ASN A 39 31.45 19.21 9.23
N GLY A 40 31.82 18.55 10.33
CA GLY A 40 32.79 19.05 11.31
C GLY A 40 32.38 18.85 12.78
N ARG A 41 33.15 19.45 13.69
CA ARG A 41 33.08 19.20 15.16
C ARG A 41 31.75 19.57 15.85
N HIS A 42 30.88 20.33 15.20
CA HIS A 42 29.68 20.91 15.83
C HIS A 42 28.42 20.02 15.69
N GLY A 43 28.47 18.98 14.85
CA GLY A 43 27.39 18.01 14.64
C GLY A 43 26.12 18.62 14.03
N ILE A 44 24.97 18.03 14.36
CA ILE A 44 23.64 18.40 13.86
C ILE A 44 23.08 19.58 14.66
N LEU A 45 22.60 20.63 13.96
CA LEU A 45 22.03 21.86 14.53
C LEU A 45 20.64 22.14 13.96
N SER A 46 19.75 22.65 14.81
CA SER A 46 18.42 23.13 14.41
C SER A 46 18.50 24.51 13.76
N CYS A 47 17.73 24.69 12.70
CA CYS A 47 17.80 25.88 11.85
C CYS A 47 16.42 26.29 11.32
N VAL A 48 16.33 27.55 10.91
CA VAL A 48 15.13 28.12 10.30
C VAL A 48 15.37 28.17 8.79
N PRO A 49 14.53 27.54 7.96
CA PRO A 49 14.69 27.59 6.51
C PRO A 49 14.48 29.02 5.97
N PRO A 50 14.93 29.29 4.72
CA PRO A 50 15.66 28.41 3.81
C PRO A 50 17.14 28.25 4.16
N LEU A 51 17.78 27.16 3.74
CA LEU A 51 19.24 27.01 3.88
C LEU A 51 20.00 27.68 2.72
N GLY A 52 19.31 27.93 1.61
CA GLY A 52 19.87 28.50 0.39
C GLY A 52 20.17 27.43 -0.67
N PRO A 53 20.35 27.81 -1.95
CA PRO A 53 20.25 26.88 -3.09
C PRO A 53 21.20 25.68 -3.03
N LYS A 54 22.42 25.88 -2.50
CA LYS A 54 23.46 24.83 -2.43
C LYS A 54 23.29 23.86 -1.25
N LEU A 55 22.55 24.26 -0.22
CA LEU A 55 22.43 23.51 1.03
C LEU A 55 21.00 23.04 1.31
N GLN A 56 20.02 23.45 0.49
CA GLN A 56 18.61 23.13 0.68
C GLN A 56 18.35 21.62 0.67
N GLN A 57 19.12 20.84 -0.11
CA GLN A 57 19.03 19.38 -0.17
C GLN A 57 19.47 18.68 1.13
N LEU A 58 20.23 19.37 1.98
CA LEU A 58 20.71 18.86 3.28
C LEU A 58 19.79 19.26 4.45
N PHE A 59 18.68 19.92 4.16
CA PHE A 59 17.69 20.28 5.17
C PHE A 59 16.72 19.12 5.39
N THR A 60 16.53 18.76 6.65
CA THR A 60 15.48 17.82 7.06
C THR A 60 14.52 18.53 7.99
N GLU A 61 13.25 18.66 7.58
CA GLU A 61 12.19 19.20 8.42
C GLU A 61 11.92 18.25 9.61
N ASP A 62 11.73 18.80 10.82
CA ASP A 62 11.40 18.01 12.00
C ASP A 62 9.89 18.01 12.28
N GLU A 63 9.39 16.84 12.68
CA GLU A 63 8.13 16.69 13.42
C GLU A 63 8.43 16.33 14.87
N PHE A 64 7.73 16.96 15.81
CA PHE A 64 7.98 16.81 17.24
C PHE A 64 6.80 16.17 17.96
N LEU A 65 7.01 15.00 18.56
CA LEU A 65 6.12 14.43 19.56
C LEU A 65 6.17 15.28 20.84
N VAL A 66 5.00 15.72 21.30
CA VAL A 66 4.86 16.58 22.50
C VAL A 66 4.55 15.71 23.71
N LEU A 67 5.47 15.69 24.69
CA LEU A 67 5.31 14.95 25.94
C LEU A 67 5.50 15.86 27.16
N HIS A 68 4.92 15.46 28.29
CA HIS A 68 5.18 16.13 29.56
C HIS A 68 6.52 15.67 30.17
N PRO A 69 7.37 16.55 30.72
CA PRO A 69 8.72 16.22 31.18
C PRO A 69 8.78 15.11 32.24
N SER A 70 7.86 15.14 33.20
CA SER A 70 7.79 14.20 34.32
C SER A 70 6.90 12.99 34.06
N GLY A 71 6.26 12.89 32.89
CA GLY A 71 5.27 11.84 32.60
C GLY A 71 3.98 11.90 33.43
N GLN A 72 3.80 12.92 34.27
CA GLN A 72 2.63 13.09 35.15
C GLN A 72 1.31 13.35 34.40
N ARG A 73 1.37 13.83 33.16
CA ARG A 73 0.21 14.01 32.28
C ARG A 73 0.08 12.79 31.37
N SER A 74 -1.13 12.24 31.30
CA SER A 74 -1.42 11.09 30.45
C SER A 74 -1.53 11.49 28.98
N GLN A 75 -1.27 10.56 28.07
CA GLN A 75 -1.54 10.78 26.64
C GLN A 75 -3.02 11.16 26.44
N GLY A 76 -3.27 12.16 25.60
CA GLY A 76 -4.62 12.68 25.32
C GLY A 76 -5.06 13.87 26.18
N GLU A 77 -4.33 14.24 27.25
CA GLU A 77 -4.60 15.48 27.99
C GLU A 77 -4.22 16.73 27.18
N ASN A 78 -4.91 17.85 27.39
CA ASN A 78 -4.65 19.11 26.68
C ASN A 78 -3.27 19.66 27.04
N VAL A 79 -2.53 20.15 26.05
CA VAL A 79 -1.33 20.96 26.27
C VAL A 79 -1.77 22.40 26.54
N LEU A 80 -1.32 22.98 27.64
CA LEU A 80 -1.67 24.35 28.04
C LEU A 80 -0.50 25.31 27.80
N TYR A 81 -0.82 26.56 27.47
CA TYR A 81 0.19 27.62 27.44
C TYR A 81 0.86 27.78 28.81
N GLY A 82 2.18 27.93 28.81
CA GLY A 82 3.00 28.06 30.02
C GLY A 82 3.43 26.75 30.67
N GLU A 83 2.80 25.61 30.34
CA GLU A 83 3.24 24.32 30.88
C GLU A 83 4.55 23.83 30.25
N PRO A 84 5.45 23.21 31.03
CA PRO A 84 6.68 22.65 30.52
C PRO A 84 6.40 21.37 29.72
N LEU A 85 7.11 21.21 28.61
CA LEU A 85 7.00 20.10 27.68
C LEU A 85 8.38 19.70 27.13
N VAL A 86 8.46 18.47 26.64
CA VAL A 86 9.60 17.92 25.91
C VAL A 86 9.15 17.69 24.47
N LEU A 87 9.98 18.14 23.53
CA LEU A 87 9.81 17.91 22.11
C LEU A 87 10.78 16.81 21.67
N ILE A 88 10.22 15.69 21.24
CA ILE A 88 10.99 14.55 20.71
C ILE A 88 10.80 14.52 19.21
N ASN A 89 11.87 14.64 18.44
CA ASN A 89 11.76 14.60 16.99
C ASN A 89 11.48 13.19 16.46
N GLN A 90 11.25 13.08 15.15
CA GLN A 90 10.95 11.82 14.47
C GLN A 90 12.02 10.71 14.62
N HIS A 91 13.24 11.06 15.04
CA HIS A 91 14.34 10.13 15.29
C HIS A 91 14.50 9.76 16.78
N GLY A 92 13.53 10.14 17.64
CA GLY A 92 13.61 9.88 19.08
C GLY A 92 14.56 10.80 19.84
N MET A 93 15.05 11.88 19.21
CA MET A 93 15.99 12.84 19.80
C MET A 93 15.27 14.07 20.38
N VAL A 94 15.82 14.65 21.44
CA VAL A 94 15.32 15.86 22.10
C VAL A 94 16.15 17.08 21.72
N TRP A 95 15.55 18.26 21.83
CA TRP A 95 16.32 19.50 21.75
C TRP A 95 17.34 19.60 22.87
N ASN A 96 18.55 20.00 22.49
CA ASN A 96 19.68 20.11 23.39
C ASN A 96 20.54 21.32 23.04
N ASN A 97 21.02 22.04 24.05
CA ASN A 97 21.82 23.26 23.87
C ASN A 97 23.35 23.08 24.03
N LYS A 98 23.81 21.82 24.15
CA LYS A 98 25.20 21.38 24.24
C LYS A 98 25.63 20.68 22.96
N THR A 99 25.65 21.43 21.86
CA THR A 99 25.92 20.90 20.52
C THR A 99 27.40 21.00 20.16
N GLY A 100 28.20 19.94 20.41
CA GLY A 100 29.53 19.77 19.80
C GLY A 100 30.52 20.94 20.01
N GLY A 101 30.59 21.51 21.21
CA GLY A 101 31.54 22.57 21.57
C GLY A 101 31.07 24.00 21.35
N ILE A 102 29.86 24.22 20.80
CA ILE A 102 29.20 25.54 20.78
C ILE A 102 28.01 25.53 21.73
N THR A 103 27.98 26.49 22.66
CA THR A 103 26.91 26.65 23.65
C THR A 103 25.86 27.64 23.17
N GLY A 104 24.59 27.37 23.48
CA GLY A 104 23.48 28.28 23.20
C GLY A 104 22.83 28.06 21.84
N TYR A 105 23.41 27.22 20.97
CA TYR A 105 22.77 26.69 19.77
C TYR A 105 21.93 25.48 20.13
N VAL A 106 20.79 25.30 19.46
CA VAL A 106 19.90 24.15 19.66
C VAL A 106 20.17 23.10 18.60
N GLY A 107 20.16 21.82 18.97
CA GLY A 107 20.20 20.71 18.04
C GLY A 107 19.65 19.42 18.65
N PRO A 108 19.28 18.44 17.82
CA PRO A 108 18.73 17.16 18.27
C PRO A 108 19.82 16.28 18.90
N ARG A 109 19.56 15.71 20.09
CA ARG A 109 20.46 14.76 20.78
C ARG A 109 19.67 13.65 21.50
N PRO A 110 20.30 12.54 21.88
CA PRO A 110 19.67 11.52 22.72
C PRO A 110 19.16 12.09 24.05
N ARG A 111 18.15 11.44 24.63
CA ARG A 111 17.57 11.83 25.92
C ARG A 111 18.53 11.56 27.08
N GLY A 112 18.34 12.29 28.19
CA GLY A 112 19.09 12.09 29.42
C GLY A 112 20.52 12.63 29.39
N VAL A 113 20.95 13.28 28.31
CA VAL A 113 22.29 13.86 28.21
C VAL A 113 22.31 15.32 28.69
N PRO A 114 23.42 15.81 29.27
CA PRO A 114 23.52 17.19 29.72
C PRO A 114 23.20 18.18 28.60
N GLY A 115 22.39 19.20 28.90
CA GLY A 115 21.90 20.14 27.89
C GLY A 115 20.50 19.84 27.34
N GLU A 116 19.85 18.73 27.72
CA GLU A 116 18.45 18.43 27.35
C GLU A 116 17.53 19.58 27.77
N MET A 117 16.71 20.05 26.83
CA MET A 117 15.90 21.25 27.00
C MET A 117 14.44 20.88 27.28
N TYR A 118 13.91 21.47 28.35
CA TYR A 118 12.49 21.54 28.66
C TYR A 118 12.00 22.93 28.29
N VAL A 119 10.93 22.99 27.49
CA VAL A 119 10.42 24.26 26.95
C VAL A 119 8.96 24.45 27.31
N CYS A 120 8.44 25.66 27.15
CA CYS A 120 7.00 25.91 27.20
C CYS A 120 6.57 26.77 26.01
N PHE A 121 5.30 26.64 25.63
CA PHE A 121 4.66 27.51 24.65
C PHE A 121 4.07 28.72 25.35
N THR A 122 4.27 29.91 24.78
CA THR A 122 3.73 31.17 25.29
C THR A 122 3.09 31.93 24.15
N LYS A 123 1.78 32.19 24.21
CA LYS A 123 1.12 33.00 23.21
C LYS A 123 1.45 34.48 23.44
N ILE A 124 1.75 35.18 22.36
CA ILE A 124 2.07 36.60 22.43
C ILE A 124 0.95 37.40 21.75
N PRO A 125 0.38 38.40 22.44
CA PRO A 125 -0.68 39.24 21.88
C PRO A 125 -0.26 39.88 20.54
N ALA A 126 -1.21 39.97 19.62
CA ALA A 126 -0.99 40.63 18.34
C ALA A 126 -0.66 42.13 18.56
N GLY A 127 0.43 42.61 17.96
CA GLY A 127 0.90 43.99 18.09
C GLY A 127 2.20 44.17 18.89
N VAL A 128 2.65 43.15 19.62
CA VAL A 128 3.96 43.18 20.30
C VAL A 128 5.08 42.94 19.28
N GLY A 129 5.92 43.96 19.06
CA GLY A 129 7.04 43.91 18.13
C GLY A 129 8.08 42.82 18.45
N VAL A 130 8.79 42.35 17.42
CA VAL A 130 9.86 41.37 17.59
C VAL A 130 11.13 42.06 18.09
N THR A 131 11.63 41.65 19.25
CA THR A 131 12.84 42.17 19.87
C THR A 131 14.09 41.69 19.11
N LYS A 132 14.98 42.62 18.76
CA LYS A 132 16.30 42.35 18.18
C LYS A 132 17.38 42.72 19.19
N ASN A 133 18.05 41.73 19.78
CA ASN A 133 19.16 42.00 20.69
C ASN A 133 20.47 42.13 19.88
N LYS A 134 20.96 43.36 19.73
CA LYS A 134 22.32 43.65 19.26
C LYS A 134 23.27 43.54 20.46
N LYS A 135 24.41 42.86 20.27
CA LYS A 135 25.46 42.79 21.27
C LYS A 135 26.12 44.16 21.40
N ASP A 136 26.01 44.80 22.57
CA ASP A 136 26.87 45.92 22.93
C ASP A 136 28.33 45.47 22.84
N LYS A 137 29.14 46.26 22.11
CA LYS A 137 30.59 46.19 22.18
C LYS A 137 30.98 46.81 23.53
N GLY A 138 31.16 45.96 24.55
CA GLY A 138 31.80 46.36 25.79
C GLY A 138 33.30 46.55 25.57
N ASP A 139 33.74 47.80 25.75
CA ASP A 139 35.13 48.20 25.89
C ASP A 139 35.85 47.44 27.02
N LYS A 140 37.14 47.24 26.83
CA LYS A 140 38.07 46.86 27.90
C LYS A 140 38.28 48.06 28.82
N LEU A 141 38.05 47.93 30.13
CA LEU A 141 38.98 48.45 31.15
C LEU A 141 38.72 47.88 32.58
N ASP A 142 39.82 47.35 33.14
CA ASP A 142 40.32 47.29 34.52
C ASP A 142 39.63 46.55 35.71
N LYS A 143 40.37 45.51 36.15
CA LYS A 143 40.78 45.12 37.51
C LYS A 143 40.40 46.06 38.69
N LEU A 144 39.85 45.48 39.78
CA LEU A 144 40.53 45.33 41.10
C LEU A 144 39.69 44.53 42.14
N THR A 145 40.33 43.47 42.69
CA THR A 145 40.39 42.99 44.09
C THR A 145 39.19 42.86 45.08
N SER A 146 39.16 41.65 45.68
CA SER A 146 38.75 41.29 47.07
C SER A 146 37.23 41.30 47.37
N SER A 147 36.63 40.48 48.23
CA SER A 147 37.08 39.60 49.31
C SER A 147 35.94 38.62 49.69
N THR A 148 36.30 37.61 50.48
CA THR A 148 35.55 36.49 51.06
C THR A 148 34.30 36.88 51.87
N SER A 149 33.20 36.09 51.78
CA SER A 149 32.42 35.65 52.96
C SER A 149 31.33 34.64 52.61
N THR A 150 31.27 33.59 53.43
CA THR A 150 30.20 32.60 53.61
C THR A 150 28.97 33.21 54.28
N LEU A 151 27.74 32.88 53.82
CA LEU A 151 26.66 32.30 54.64
C LEU A 151 25.35 32.14 53.84
N SER A 152 24.67 31.06 54.18
CA SER A 152 23.35 30.55 53.81
C SER A 152 22.18 31.51 54.09
N ALA A 153 21.15 31.50 53.23
CA ALA A 153 19.73 31.36 53.61
C ALA A 153 18.82 31.34 52.37
N SER A 154 17.76 30.54 52.46
CA SER A 154 16.61 30.47 51.54
C SER A 154 16.14 31.82 51.00
N GLY A 155 15.82 31.85 49.71
CA GLY A 155 15.16 32.98 49.08
C GLY A 155 14.38 32.52 47.86
N SER A 156 13.07 32.39 48.05
CA SER A 156 12.04 32.27 47.02
C SER A 156 12.37 33.11 45.78
N LEU A 157 12.36 32.49 44.61
CA LEU A 157 12.49 33.16 43.32
C LEU A 157 11.31 34.11 43.12
N SER A 158 11.63 35.41 43.21
CA SER A 158 10.76 36.52 42.85
C SER A 158 10.40 36.46 41.37
N MET A 159 9.12 36.18 41.10
CA MET A 159 8.47 36.40 39.82
C MET A 159 8.55 37.88 39.45
N SER A 160 9.36 38.22 38.45
CA SER A 160 9.32 39.53 37.80
C SER A 160 8.13 39.59 36.84
N GLU A 161 7.28 40.58 37.04
CA GLU A 161 6.01 40.86 36.36
C GLU A 161 6.11 41.09 34.83
N ASN A 162 4.93 40.89 34.20
CA ASN A 162 4.43 41.32 32.87
C ASN A 162 4.43 40.32 31.71
N PRO A 163 3.41 40.34 30.82
CA PRO A 163 1.98 40.65 30.99
C PRO A 163 1.09 39.43 30.64
N GLU A 164 -0.17 39.46 31.09
CA GLU A 164 -1.28 38.52 30.81
C GLU A 164 -0.97 37.38 29.81
N THR A 165 -0.48 36.26 30.34
CA THR A 165 -0.29 35.04 29.56
C THR A 165 -1.68 34.40 29.39
N GLU A 166 -2.18 34.27 28.16
CA GLU A 166 -3.40 33.50 27.92
C GLU A 166 -3.24 32.09 28.52
N THR A 167 -3.98 31.78 29.58
CA THR A 167 -3.97 30.47 30.27
C THR A 167 -4.92 29.48 29.59
N GLY A 168 -4.79 29.35 28.27
CA GLY A 168 -5.65 28.52 27.43
C GLY A 168 -4.97 27.24 26.93
N PRO A 169 -5.73 26.30 26.33
CA PRO A 169 -5.16 25.20 25.57
C PRO A 169 -4.41 25.73 24.35
N VAL A 170 -3.32 25.06 23.99
CA VAL A 170 -2.60 25.29 22.75
C VAL A 170 -3.38 24.65 21.62
N CYS A 171 -3.61 25.38 20.53
CA CYS A 171 -4.37 24.91 19.38
C CYS A 171 -3.51 24.85 18.11
N PHE A 172 -3.79 23.88 17.24
CA PHE A 172 -3.28 23.86 15.88
C PHE A 172 -3.80 25.10 15.13
N GLY A 173 -2.88 25.84 14.51
CA GLY A 173 -3.15 27.11 13.85
C GLY A 173 -2.80 28.33 14.69
N ASP A 174 -2.52 28.16 15.99
CA ASP A 174 -2.05 29.26 16.81
C ASP A 174 -0.75 29.84 16.24
N ALA A 175 -0.75 31.15 16.02
CA ALA A 175 0.38 31.92 15.53
C ALA A 175 0.88 32.87 16.62
N ASN A 176 2.05 33.49 16.39
CA ASN A 176 2.74 34.34 17.36
C ASN A 176 3.05 33.63 18.70
N VAL A 177 3.35 32.33 18.63
CA VAL A 177 3.77 31.56 19.81
C VAL A 177 5.27 31.72 20.00
N ALA A 178 5.70 32.16 21.18
CA ALA A 178 7.10 32.04 21.60
C ALA A 178 7.34 30.68 22.28
N ILE A 179 8.55 30.17 22.12
CA ILE A 179 9.02 29.00 22.84
C ILE A 179 10.10 29.45 23.81
N THR A 180 9.87 29.21 25.10
CA THR A 180 10.81 29.59 26.18
C THR A 180 11.44 28.35 26.76
N VAL A 181 12.76 28.37 26.94
CA VAL A 181 13.47 27.30 27.65
C VAL A 181 13.26 27.48 29.15
N VAL A 182 12.56 26.53 29.76
CA VAL A 182 12.26 26.51 31.20
C VAL A 182 13.48 26.00 31.98
N GLU A 183 14.05 24.89 31.53
CA GLU A 183 15.23 24.25 32.11
C GLU A 183 16.05 23.61 30.99
N SER A 184 17.39 23.60 31.09
CA SER A 184 18.26 22.99 30.09
C SER A 184 19.25 21.96 30.64
N ASN A 185 18.98 21.41 31.84
CA ASN A 185 19.83 20.44 32.52
C ASN A 185 21.30 20.89 32.54
N ARG A 186 21.49 22.17 32.87
CA ARG A 186 22.80 22.84 32.96
C ARG A 186 22.85 23.69 34.22
N HIS A 187 24.05 23.79 34.79
CA HIS A 187 24.28 24.62 35.97
C HIS A 187 24.02 26.12 35.71
N SER A 188 24.20 26.59 34.47
CA SER A 188 23.98 27.99 34.11
C SER A 188 22.61 28.19 33.47
N GLN A 189 21.80 29.06 34.07
CA GLN A 189 20.51 29.50 33.53
C GLN A 189 20.63 30.56 32.41
N MET A 190 21.86 30.93 31.99
CA MET A 190 22.08 31.91 30.93
C MET A 190 21.41 31.52 29.59
N PHE A 191 21.14 30.21 29.42
CA PHE A 191 20.53 29.63 28.22
C PHE A 191 19.03 29.33 28.37
N ASN A 192 18.43 29.71 29.50
CA ASN A 192 16.99 29.57 29.75
C ASN A 192 16.27 30.84 29.26
N LYS A 193 16.38 31.11 27.95
CA LYS A 193 15.79 32.27 27.27
C LYS A 193 14.78 31.81 26.21
N ARG A 194 14.03 32.77 25.65
CA ARG A 194 13.20 32.54 24.47
C ARG A 194 14.08 32.15 23.28
N LEU A 195 13.55 31.26 22.44
CA LEU A 195 14.24 30.85 21.22
C LEU A 195 14.37 32.02 20.25
N SER A 196 15.54 32.15 19.66
CA SER A 196 15.88 33.22 18.73
C SER A 196 16.53 32.67 17.47
N ASN A 197 16.39 33.42 16.38
CA ASN A 197 17.08 33.15 15.13
C ASN A 197 18.36 33.99 15.06
N PHE A 198 19.48 33.30 14.93
CA PHE A 198 20.78 33.93 14.83
C PHE A 198 21.59 33.38 13.65
N LYS A 199 22.12 34.31 12.84
CA LYS A 199 23.00 34.01 11.71
C LYS A 199 24.34 34.72 11.90
N LYS A 200 25.43 33.95 11.94
CA LYS A 200 26.79 34.50 11.88
C LYS A 200 27.08 35.01 10.46
N PRO A 201 27.88 36.08 10.29
CA PRO A 201 28.31 36.56 8.97
C PRO A 201 29.01 35.47 8.12
N THR A 202 29.74 34.56 8.77
CA THR A 202 30.44 33.43 8.13
C THR A 202 29.54 32.22 7.84
N SER A 203 28.26 32.30 8.20
CA SER A 203 27.33 31.19 8.01
C SER A 203 26.96 31.02 6.55
N LYS A 204 27.01 29.77 6.06
CA LYS A 204 26.62 29.42 4.69
C LYS A 204 25.10 29.30 4.51
N ILE A 205 24.33 29.15 5.60
CA ILE A 205 22.87 28.99 5.51
C ILE A 205 22.16 30.34 5.43
N ALA A 206 21.11 30.44 4.60
CA ALA A 206 20.37 31.69 4.38
C ALA A 206 19.55 32.12 5.61
N GLY A 207 18.78 31.20 6.20
CA GLY A 207 17.76 31.48 7.21
C GLY A 207 18.23 31.50 8.67
N GLY A 208 19.42 30.99 8.99
CA GLY A 208 20.01 31.08 10.33
C GLY A 208 19.68 29.92 11.27
N TYR A 209 20.32 29.92 12.44
CA TYR A 209 20.23 28.84 13.43
C TYR A 209 19.30 29.21 14.57
N ILE A 210 18.73 28.19 15.21
CA ILE A 210 17.94 28.35 16.42
C ILE A 210 18.89 28.40 17.63
N CYS A 211 18.76 29.46 18.42
CA CYS A 211 19.53 29.69 19.63
C CYS A 211 18.62 29.89 20.84
N CYS A 212 19.18 29.68 22.04
CA CYS A 212 18.52 29.87 23.33
C CYS A 212 19.33 30.77 24.28
N ASP A 213 20.35 31.48 23.78
CA ASP A 213 21.20 32.39 24.56
C ASP A 213 20.75 33.86 24.46
N GLY A 214 19.60 34.12 23.84
CA GLY A 214 19.05 35.46 23.62
C GLY A 214 19.73 36.26 22.50
N LYS A 215 20.68 35.67 21.75
CA LYS A 215 21.29 36.34 20.59
C LYS A 215 20.39 36.29 19.37
N GLY A 216 20.38 37.36 18.59
CA GLY A 216 19.64 37.43 17.33
C GLY A 216 18.23 37.99 17.51
N THR A 217 17.31 37.49 16.71
CA THR A 217 15.92 37.97 16.65
C THR A 217 14.99 36.94 17.27
N GLU A 218 14.12 37.33 18.20
CA GLU A 218 13.18 36.38 18.83
C GLU A 218 12.29 35.68 17.79
N LEU A 219 12.09 34.37 17.93
CA LEU A 219 11.28 33.58 17.01
C LEU A 219 9.80 33.62 17.40
N ARG A 220 8.95 33.69 16.37
CA ARG A 220 7.49 33.61 16.47
C ARG A 220 7.04 32.40 15.67
N PHE A 221 6.53 31.40 16.37
CA PHE A 221 6.12 30.14 15.78
C PHE A 221 4.63 30.12 15.48
N ALA A 222 4.27 29.36 14.45
CA ALA A 222 2.94 28.83 14.25
C ALA A 222 2.96 27.34 14.60
N ILE A 223 1.94 26.89 15.34
CA ILE A 223 1.77 25.48 15.74
C ILE A 223 0.96 24.77 14.67
N TRP A 224 1.59 23.89 13.91
CA TRP A 224 0.94 23.16 12.83
C TRP A 224 0.81 21.67 13.19
N PRO A 225 -0.23 20.99 12.67
CA PRO A 225 -0.31 19.54 12.79
C PRO A 225 0.82 18.88 12.00
N ALA A 226 1.27 17.72 12.48
CA ALA A 226 2.11 16.82 11.68
C ALA A 226 1.39 16.43 10.38
N LYS A 227 2.16 16.14 9.33
CA LYS A 227 1.55 15.76 8.05
C LYS A 227 0.97 14.35 8.20
N PRO A 228 -0.36 14.18 8.15
CA PRO A 228 -0.95 12.86 8.33
C PRO A 228 -0.59 11.95 7.15
N LYS A 229 -0.17 10.72 7.46
CA LYS A 229 -0.11 9.62 6.48
C LYS A 229 -1.51 9.16 6.12
N ILE A 230 -1.70 8.69 4.89
CA ILE A 230 -2.93 8.06 4.44
C ILE A 230 -2.81 6.57 4.77
N GLU A 231 -3.58 6.13 5.76
CA GLU A 231 -3.56 4.75 6.22
C GLU A 231 -4.36 3.86 5.27
N GLN A 232 -5.52 4.36 4.84
CA GLN A 232 -6.48 3.59 4.06
C GLN A 232 -7.23 4.47 3.06
N ILE A 233 -7.37 4.00 1.84
CA ILE A 233 -8.30 4.54 0.84
C ILE A 233 -9.30 3.44 0.50
N SER A 234 -10.58 3.70 0.73
CA SER A 234 -11.66 2.78 0.41
C SER A 234 -12.44 3.27 -0.81
N MET A 235 -12.55 2.41 -1.83
CA MET A 235 -13.31 2.70 -3.05
C MET A 235 -14.08 1.46 -3.52
N LEU A 236 -15.41 1.47 -3.37
CA LEU A 236 -16.27 0.29 -3.52
C LEU A 236 -15.76 -0.93 -2.74
N ASN A 237 -15.23 -1.94 -3.45
CA ASN A 237 -14.74 -3.22 -2.93
C ASN A 237 -13.21 -3.26 -2.88
N LYS A 238 -12.54 -2.13 -3.14
CA LYS A 238 -11.09 -2.05 -3.17
C LYS A 238 -10.61 -1.21 -1.99
N LEU A 239 -9.75 -1.83 -1.19
CA LEU A 239 -9.02 -1.19 -0.12
C LEU A 239 -7.58 -0.95 -0.58
N ILE A 240 -7.07 0.26 -0.38
CA ILE A 240 -5.69 0.63 -0.66
C ILE A 240 -5.05 1.05 0.65
N THR A 241 -4.11 0.24 1.14
CA THR A 241 -3.44 0.41 2.44
C THR A 241 -2.00 -0.10 2.33
N PRO A 242 -0.99 0.58 2.88
CA PRO A 242 -0.91 2.03 3.09
C PRO A 242 -0.74 2.79 1.75
N TYR A 243 -0.96 4.11 1.74
CA TYR A 243 -0.80 4.93 0.54
C TYR A 243 0.18 6.09 0.77
N ASN A 244 1.08 6.30 -0.20
CA ASN A 244 2.03 7.42 -0.18
C ASN A 244 1.55 8.56 -1.08
N TYR A 245 1.64 9.81 -0.60
CA TYR A 245 1.33 11.00 -1.41
C TYR A 245 2.04 10.96 -2.77
N GLY A 246 1.35 11.35 -3.83
CA GLY A 246 1.84 11.31 -5.21
C GLY A 246 1.69 9.96 -5.92
N GLN A 247 1.34 8.87 -5.22
CA GLN A 247 1.13 7.56 -5.83
C GLN A 247 -0.11 7.55 -6.74
N LYS A 248 0.01 7.05 -7.97
CA LYS A 248 -1.09 7.07 -8.93
C LYS A 248 -2.07 5.92 -8.68
N ILE A 249 -3.33 6.24 -8.43
CA ILE A 249 -4.44 5.30 -8.25
C ILE A 249 -5.22 5.18 -9.56
N ALA A 250 -5.16 4.02 -10.20
CA ALA A 250 -6.04 3.74 -11.34
C ALA A 250 -7.50 3.67 -10.87
N LEU A 251 -8.37 4.47 -11.50
CA LEU A 251 -9.80 4.45 -11.23
C LEU A 251 -10.42 3.16 -11.82
N PRO A 252 -11.02 2.28 -11.01
CA PRO A 252 -11.71 1.12 -11.55
C PRO A 252 -12.96 1.57 -12.32
N LEU A 253 -13.07 1.17 -13.59
CA LEU A 253 -14.18 1.56 -14.48
C LEU A 253 -15.56 1.19 -13.91
N GLY A 254 -15.63 0.16 -13.05
CA GLY A 254 -16.84 -0.28 -12.36
C GLY A 254 -17.37 0.67 -11.27
N LEU A 255 -16.56 1.62 -10.78
CA LEU A 255 -16.97 2.62 -9.78
C LEU A 255 -18.12 3.52 -10.26
N LEU A 256 -18.32 3.56 -11.56
CA LEU A 256 -19.31 4.38 -12.25
C LEU A 256 -20.46 3.54 -12.83
N GLU A 257 -20.36 2.20 -12.81
CA GLU A 257 -21.37 1.28 -13.36
C GLU A 257 -22.32 0.75 -12.28
N SER A 258 -21.89 0.68 -11.01
CA SER A 258 -22.70 0.14 -9.91
C SER A 258 -23.69 1.16 -9.33
N THR A 259 -24.71 1.54 -10.09
CA THR A 259 -25.96 2.11 -9.52
C THR A 259 -27.24 1.40 -10.01
N ALA A 260 -27.10 0.24 -10.67
CA ALA A 260 -28.25 -0.51 -11.16
C ALA A 260 -28.06 -2.01 -10.93
N ARG A 261 -28.36 -2.52 -9.73
CA ARG A 261 -28.93 -3.86 -9.48
C ARG A 261 -29.20 -4.07 -7.98
N ARG A 262 -30.37 -4.66 -7.70
CA ARG A 262 -31.08 -4.88 -6.40
C ARG A 262 -31.99 -3.71 -6.02
N THR A 263 -33.30 -3.85 -5.84
CA THR A 263 -34.14 -5.01 -5.48
C THR A 263 -35.54 -4.89 -6.13
N ASN A 264 -36.06 -5.98 -6.69
CA ASN A 264 -37.50 -6.19 -6.84
C ASN A 264 -37.92 -7.14 -5.70
N THR A 265 -38.00 -6.58 -4.50
CA THR A 265 -38.68 -7.15 -3.32
C THR A 265 -38.84 -5.97 -2.36
N GLY A 266 -40.09 -5.59 -2.12
CA GLY A 266 -40.43 -4.35 -1.43
C GLY A 266 -39.97 -4.36 0.01
N ASN A 267 -39.29 -3.29 0.43
CA ASN A 267 -39.71 -2.51 1.59
C ASN A 267 -39.02 -1.14 1.58
N THR A 268 -39.66 -0.19 2.25
CA THR A 268 -39.45 1.26 2.28
C THR A 268 -38.02 1.79 2.44
N GLY A 269 -37.67 2.78 1.60
CA GLY A 269 -36.80 3.91 1.95
C GLY A 269 -35.29 3.67 2.03
N CYS A 270 -34.60 3.58 0.89
CA CYS A 270 -33.13 3.74 0.86
C CYS A 270 -32.69 4.64 -0.30
N LYS A 271 -32.04 5.76 0.02
CA LYS A 271 -31.45 6.69 -0.95
C LYS A 271 -30.40 5.95 -1.79
N LYS A 272 -30.39 6.16 -3.11
CA LYS A 272 -29.36 5.63 -4.04
C LYS A 272 -27.97 6.09 -3.58
N ALA A 273 -27.15 5.17 -3.07
CA ALA A 273 -25.75 5.46 -2.77
C ALA A 273 -24.96 5.60 -4.07
N VAL A 274 -24.49 6.81 -4.37
CA VAL A 274 -23.46 7.03 -5.40
C VAL A 274 -22.13 6.58 -4.77
N ALA A 275 -21.29 5.85 -5.50
CA ALA A 275 -20.03 5.32 -4.97
C ALA A 275 -19.10 6.46 -4.48
N GLU A 276 -18.90 6.57 -3.17
CA GLU A 276 -17.99 7.53 -2.54
C GLU A 276 -16.59 6.90 -2.37
N ILE A 277 -15.54 7.73 -2.38
CA ILE A 277 -14.17 7.31 -2.06
C ILE A 277 -13.80 7.91 -0.71
N PHE A 278 -13.41 7.07 0.23
CA PHE A 278 -13.03 7.46 1.59
C PHE A 278 -11.51 7.42 1.75
N PHE A 279 -10.96 8.41 2.43
CA PHE A 279 -9.54 8.51 2.78
C PHE A 279 -9.43 8.60 4.29
N GLN A 280 -8.85 7.58 4.92
CA GLN A 280 -8.56 7.54 6.34
C GLN A 280 -7.10 7.93 6.59
N LEU A 281 -6.89 8.85 7.53
CA LEU A 281 -5.61 9.43 7.85
C LEU A 281 -5.16 9.04 9.25
N SER A 282 -3.84 8.92 9.44
CA SER A 282 -3.19 8.56 10.72
C SER A 282 -3.43 9.49 11.91
N ASN A 283 -3.97 10.69 11.66
CA ASN A 283 -4.41 11.59 12.72
C ASN A 283 -5.89 11.36 13.12
N GLY A 284 -6.52 10.29 12.61
CA GLY A 284 -7.95 10.01 12.79
C GLY A 284 -8.87 10.79 11.85
N GLY A 285 -8.31 11.69 11.01
CA GLY A 285 -9.05 12.45 10.03
C GLY A 285 -9.60 11.57 8.89
N GLU A 286 -10.78 11.91 8.40
CA GLU A 286 -11.41 11.24 7.26
C GLU A 286 -11.76 12.30 6.19
N ALA A 287 -11.28 12.10 4.95
CA ALA A 287 -11.73 12.85 3.78
C ALA A 287 -12.65 11.97 2.92
N VAL A 288 -13.67 12.57 2.32
CA VAL A 288 -14.61 11.85 1.43
C VAL A 288 -14.70 12.57 0.11
N LEU A 289 -14.41 11.87 -0.98
CA LEU A 289 -14.65 12.33 -2.35
C LEU A 289 -16.01 11.80 -2.82
N PRO A 290 -17.03 12.66 -2.95
CA PRO A 290 -18.35 12.23 -3.40
C PRO A 290 -18.30 11.76 -4.86
N GLY A 291 -18.95 10.63 -5.15
CA GLY A 291 -18.96 10.08 -6.51
C GLY A 291 -19.63 10.99 -7.55
N THR A 292 -20.57 11.85 -7.13
CA THR A 292 -21.19 12.86 -8.00
C THR A 292 -20.19 13.93 -8.45
N LEU A 293 -19.34 14.38 -7.53
CA LEU A 293 -18.28 15.34 -7.81
C LEU A 293 -17.21 14.72 -8.72
N LEU A 294 -16.87 13.46 -8.48
CA LEU A 294 -15.96 12.69 -9.36
C LEU A 294 -16.54 12.56 -10.78
N GLN A 295 -17.82 12.20 -10.91
CA GLN A 295 -18.51 12.11 -12.22
C GLN A 295 -18.51 13.43 -12.98
N GLN A 296 -18.81 14.53 -12.30
CA GLN A 296 -18.81 15.86 -12.90
C GLN A 296 -17.43 16.23 -13.45
N LYS A 297 -16.35 15.98 -12.70
CA LYS A 297 -15.00 16.30 -13.14
C LYS A 297 -14.50 15.37 -14.24
N ILE A 298 -14.90 14.09 -14.24
CA ILE A 298 -14.56 13.15 -15.32
C ILE A 298 -15.07 13.63 -16.70
N LEU A 299 -16.22 14.32 -16.75
CA LEU A 299 -16.74 14.90 -18.00
C LEU A 299 -15.81 15.98 -18.58
N ALA A 300 -15.03 16.67 -17.75
CA ALA A 300 -14.04 17.64 -18.21
C ALA A 300 -12.81 16.97 -18.83
N HIS A 301 -12.59 15.67 -18.59
CA HIS A 301 -11.48 14.87 -19.15
C HIS A 301 -11.87 14.16 -20.46
N ALA A 302 -12.95 14.60 -21.11
CA ALA A 302 -13.55 13.99 -22.29
C ALA A 302 -12.92 14.37 -23.64
N LYS A 303 -12.30 15.56 -23.73
CA LYS A 303 -11.68 16.09 -24.96
C LYS A 303 -10.16 16.12 -24.77
N PRO A 304 -9.36 15.68 -25.76
CA PRO A 304 -7.92 15.92 -25.73
C PRO A 304 -7.61 17.36 -26.19
N GLN A 305 -6.50 17.89 -25.68
CA GLN A 305 -5.70 19.00 -26.20
C GLN A 305 -6.18 20.44 -25.90
N GLY A 306 -5.58 21.03 -24.87
CA GLY A 306 -5.18 22.44 -24.95
C GLY A 306 -3.95 22.60 -25.86
N PRO A 307 -3.65 23.83 -26.34
CA PRO A 307 -2.62 24.09 -27.36
C PRO A 307 -1.19 23.66 -26.97
N ASP A 308 -0.90 23.42 -25.68
CA ASP A 308 0.44 23.14 -25.17
C ASP A 308 0.76 21.65 -24.93
N GLY A 309 -0.17 20.72 -25.22
CA GLY A 309 0.10 19.27 -25.11
C GLY A 309 0.03 18.67 -23.70
N ASP A 310 -0.41 19.43 -22.70
CA ASP A 310 -0.59 18.95 -21.32
C ASP A 310 -1.83 18.04 -21.15
N GLU A 311 -1.71 16.99 -20.31
CA GLU A 311 -2.84 16.13 -19.94
C GLU A 311 -3.88 16.93 -19.11
N PRO A 312 -5.20 16.72 -19.31
CA PRO A 312 -6.21 17.41 -18.53
C PRO A 312 -6.08 17.04 -17.04
N GLU A 313 -6.23 18.04 -16.19
CA GLU A 313 -6.08 17.92 -14.74
C GLU A 313 -7.26 18.57 -14.01
N SER A 314 -7.79 17.88 -13.00
CA SER A 314 -8.85 18.36 -12.12
C SER A 314 -8.46 18.18 -10.66
N VAL A 315 -8.61 19.21 -9.83
CA VAL A 315 -8.23 19.18 -8.40
C VAL A 315 -9.48 19.10 -7.51
N PHE A 316 -9.48 18.23 -6.50
CA PHE A 316 -10.48 18.14 -5.43
C PHE A 316 -9.84 18.59 -4.13
N GLU A 317 -10.50 19.49 -3.42
CA GLU A 317 -10.14 19.92 -2.07
C GLU A 317 -11.16 19.30 -1.12
N LEU A 318 -10.70 18.32 -0.32
CA LEU A 318 -11.57 17.48 0.51
C LEU A 318 -11.36 17.81 1.99
N PRO A 319 -12.27 18.55 2.65
CA PRO A 319 -12.12 18.87 4.06
C PRO A 319 -12.18 17.60 4.92
N LEU A 320 -11.35 17.54 5.97
CA LEU A 320 -11.35 16.42 6.91
C LEU A 320 -12.53 16.53 7.89
N ARG A 321 -13.29 15.45 8.07
CA ARG A 321 -14.45 15.39 8.98
C ARG A 321 -14.07 15.33 10.47
N ASN A 322 -12.91 14.76 10.79
CA ASN A 322 -12.44 14.49 12.17
C ASN A 322 -11.02 15.02 12.43
N GLY A 323 -10.59 16.04 11.69
CA GLY A 323 -9.24 16.59 11.83
C GLY A 323 -9.13 17.97 11.20
N PRO A 324 -8.12 18.75 11.57
CA PRO A 324 -7.85 20.03 10.93
C PRO A 324 -7.37 19.84 9.49
N GLY A 325 -7.80 20.72 8.57
CA GLY A 325 -7.25 20.80 7.21
C GLY A 325 -8.06 20.07 6.14
N GLU A 326 -7.48 20.01 4.95
CA GLU A 326 -8.07 19.43 3.74
C GLU A 326 -7.06 18.54 3.00
N LEU A 327 -7.57 17.53 2.32
CA LEU A 327 -6.81 16.64 1.46
C LEU A 327 -6.97 17.09 0.01
N VAL A 328 -5.87 17.33 -0.69
CA VAL A 328 -5.88 17.72 -2.10
C VAL A 328 -5.67 16.48 -2.95
N VAL A 329 -6.66 16.16 -3.78
CA VAL A 329 -6.66 14.99 -4.68
C VAL A 329 -6.77 15.47 -6.11
N ARG A 330 -5.97 14.93 -7.01
CA ARG A 330 -5.97 15.29 -8.43
C ARG A 330 -6.43 14.13 -9.30
N LEU A 331 -7.27 14.43 -10.28
CA LEU A 331 -7.61 13.54 -11.37
C LEU A 331 -6.81 13.96 -12.59
N THR A 332 -6.09 13.03 -13.21
CA THR A 332 -5.30 13.26 -14.42
C THR A 332 -5.60 12.20 -15.48
N GLY A 333 -5.26 12.51 -16.73
CA GLY A 333 -5.41 11.58 -17.86
C GLY A 333 -6.75 11.69 -18.58
N ILE A 334 -6.93 10.86 -19.60
CA ILE A 334 -8.04 10.99 -20.56
C ILE A 334 -9.14 9.97 -20.24
N ALA A 335 -10.39 10.43 -20.19
CA ALA A 335 -11.55 9.57 -19.97
C ALA A 335 -11.78 8.64 -21.18
N PRO A 336 -11.97 7.32 -20.98
CA PRO A 336 -12.25 6.41 -22.09
C PRO A 336 -13.54 6.79 -22.85
N ARG A 337 -13.50 6.78 -24.19
CA ARG A 337 -14.66 7.14 -25.05
C ARG A 337 -15.93 6.32 -24.76
N LYS A 338 -15.80 5.03 -24.38
CA LYS A 338 -16.94 4.18 -23.96
C LYS A 338 -17.66 4.71 -22.70
N MET A 339 -16.92 5.35 -21.79
CA MET A 339 -17.44 5.93 -20.55
C MET A 339 -18.19 7.24 -20.84
N MET A 340 -17.66 8.04 -21.77
CA MET A 340 -18.28 9.28 -22.24
C MET A 340 -19.64 9.05 -22.92
N ARG A 341 -19.76 8.00 -23.76
CA ARG A 341 -21.05 7.65 -24.39
C ARG A 341 -22.14 7.36 -23.35
N LYS A 342 -21.84 6.57 -22.30
CA LYS A 342 -22.82 6.23 -21.23
C LYS A 342 -23.22 7.44 -20.37
N LEU A 343 -22.29 8.34 -20.07
CA LEU A 343 -22.57 9.58 -19.33
C LEU A 343 -23.35 10.60 -20.19
N ALA A 344 -23.06 10.68 -21.49
CA ALA A 344 -23.73 11.56 -22.44
C ALA A 344 -25.15 11.06 -22.85
N THR A 345 -25.38 9.74 -22.95
CA THR A 345 -26.70 9.15 -23.22
C THR A 345 -27.75 9.46 -22.14
N LYS A 346 -27.31 9.96 -20.97
CA LYS A 346 -28.20 10.40 -19.90
C LYS A 346 -28.74 11.82 -20.13
N ASN A 347 -28.19 12.58 -21.09
CA ASN A 347 -28.46 14.00 -21.24
C ASN A 347 -29.01 14.50 -22.59
N GLU A 348 -29.00 13.79 -23.74
CA GLU A 348 -29.81 14.23 -24.91
C GLU A 348 -29.94 13.24 -26.09
N LYS A 349 -30.93 13.51 -26.97
CA LYS A 349 -31.60 12.70 -28.02
C LYS A 349 -30.76 12.34 -29.29
N HIS A 350 -31.16 11.23 -29.94
CA HIS A 350 -30.75 10.57 -31.22
C HIS A 350 -30.34 11.45 -32.44
N PRO A 351 -29.50 10.96 -33.43
CA PRO A 351 -29.96 10.04 -34.54
C PRO A 351 -28.94 9.16 -35.37
N SER A 352 -29.53 8.15 -36.10
CA SER A 352 -29.27 7.44 -37.43
C SER A 352 -28.09 6.46 -37.77
N ALA A 353 -28.42 5.24 -38.27
CA ALA A 353 -27.55 4.05 -38.47
C ALA A 353 -27.02 3.73 -39.92
N PRO A 354 -25.92 2.93 -40.11
CA PRO A 354 -25.49 2.40 -41.43
C PRO A 354 -25.48 0.84 -41.63
N GLN A 355 -25.07 0.38 -42.83
CA GLN A 355 -25.49 -0.84 -43.58
C GLN A 355 -24.74 -2.19 -43.36
N ILE A 356 -25.44 -3.31 -43.62
CA ILE A 356 -25.01 -4.72 -43.45
C ILE A 356 -24.64 -5.41 -44.79
N LYS A 357 -23.57 -6.23 -44.81
CA LYS A 357 -23.09 -6.99 -45.99
C LYS A 357 -24.16 -7.92 -46.60
N ARG A 358 -24.23 -7.98 -47.94
CA ARG A 358 -25.30 -8.61 -48.77
C ARG A 358 -25.62 -10.08 -48.41
N GLY A 359 -24.62 -10.91 -48.08
CA GLY A 359 -24.82 -12.32 -47.69
C GLY A 359 -25.44 -12.49 -46.29
N MET A 360 -25.02 -11.67 -45.32
CA MET A 360 -25.63 -11.63 -43.98
C MET A 360 -27.04 -11.04 -44.01
N ALA A 361 -27.31 -10.10 -44.92
CA ALA A 361 -28.65 -9.54 -45.10
C ALA A 361 -29.69 -10.60 -45.53
N VAL A 362 -29.30 -11.56 -46.37
CA VAL A 362 -30.18 -12.69 -46.76
C VAL A 362 -30.43 -13.60 -45.56
N PHE A 363 -29.38 -13.95 -44.81
CA PHE A 363 -29.47 -14.77 -43.60
C PHE A 363 -30.42 -14.18 -42.55
N TYR A 364 -30.32 -12.87 -42.28
CA TYR A 364 -31.21 -12.18 -41.35
C TYR A 364 -32.65 -12.02 -41.88
N ARG A 365 -32.84 -11.81 -43.20
CA ARG A 365 -34.19 -11.79 -43.80
C ARG A 365 -34.88 -13.14 -43.72
N VAL A 366 -34.17 -14.25 -43.97
CA VAL A 366 -34.70 -15.61 -43.85
C VAL A 366 -35.05 -15.92 -42.40
N SER A 367 -34.18 -15.54 -41.45
CA SER A 367 -34.43 -15.70 -40.01
C SER A 367 -35.65 -14.89 -39.54
N ASP A 368 -35.80 -13.64 -39.98
CA ASP A 368 -36.96 -12.80 -39.64
C ASP A 368 -38.27 -13.33 -40.27
N LEU A 369 -38.20 -13.84 -41.51
CA LEU A 369 -39.34 -14.47 -42.17
C LEU A 369 -39.80 -15.73 -41.42
N LEU A 370 -38.87 -16.63 -41.06
CA LEU A 370 -39.17 -17.86 -40.31
C LEU A 370 -39.75 -17.56 -38.92
N ARG A 371 -39.28 -16.49 -38.25
CA ARG A 371 -39.82 -16.05 -36.95
C ARG A 371 -41.31 -15.64 -37.06
N ARG A 372 -41.72 -15.07 -38.20
CA ARG A 372 -43.11 -14.66 -38.46
C ARG A 372 -44.02 -15.80 -38.88
N VAL A 373 -43.50 -16.92 -39.37
CA VAL A 373 -44.32 -18.09 -39.74
C VAL A 373 -44.83 -18.77 -38.46
N PRO A 374 -46.15 -18.87 -38.23
CA PRO A 374 -46.73 -19.61 -37.10
C PRO A 374 -46.35 -21.10 -37.13
N VAL A 375 -46.21 -21.71 -35.94
CA VAL A 375 -45.80 -23.13 -35.81
C VAL A 375 -46.72 -24.09 -36.59
N PRO A 376 -48.05 -23.93 -36.59
CA PRO A 376 -48.93 -24.82 -37.35
C PRO A 376 -48.70 -24.76 -38.87
N ILE A 377 -48.39 -23.57 -39.40
CA ILE A 377 -48.15 -23.35 -40.84
C ILE A 377 -46.80 -23.93 -41.25
N PHE A 378 -45.76 -23.76 -40.42
CA PHE A 378 -44.46 -24.38 -40.65
C PHE A 378 -44.54 -25.91 -40.58
N ALA A 379 -45.28 -26.45 -39.61
CA ALA A 379 -45.47 -27.91 -39.47
C ALA A 379 -46.17 -28.51 -40.70
N LEU A 380 -47.21 -27.86 -41.24
CA LEU A 380 -47.90 -28.31 -42.45
C LEU A 380 -46.98 -28.28 -43.69
N PHE A 381 -46.22 -27.19 -43.86
CA PHE A 381 -45.25 -27.06 -44.96
C PHE A 381 -44.14 -28.11 -44.85
N TYR A 382 -43.61 -28.33 -43.65
CA TYR A 382 -42.58 -29.32 -43.40
C TYR A 382 -43.10 -30.76 -43.61
N ALA A 383 -44.36 -31.04 -43.26
CA ALA A 383 -45.00 -32.33 -43.54
C ALA A 383 -45.14 -32.60 -45.06
N VAL A 384 -45.53 -31.60 -45.85
CA VAL A 384 -45.59 -31.74 -47.32
C VAL A 384 -44.19 -31.88 -47.93
N LEU A 385 -43.22 -31.12 -47.44
CA LEU A 385 -41.83 -31.18 -47.89
C LEU A 385 -41.19 -32.54 -47.58
N THR A 386 -41.40 -33.05 -46.37
CA THR A 386 -40.93 -34.38 -45.97
C THR A 386 -41.58 -35.47 -46.82
N HIS A 387 -42.88 -35.39 -47.11
CA HIS A 387 -43.55 -36.38 -47.97
C HIS A 387 -42.95 -36.44 -49.39
N HIS A 388 -42.69 -35.29 -50.01
CA HIS A 388 -42.06 -35.23 -51.33
C HIS A 388 -40.59 -35.68 -51.32
N LEU A 389 -39.82 -35.26 -50.32
CA LEU A 389 -38.41 -35.62 -50.22
C LEU A 389 -38.22 -37.09 -49.80
N TRP A 390 -39.14 -37.67 -49.02
CA TRP A 390 -39.12 -39.08 -48.65
C TRP A 390 -39.40 -39.98 -49.86
N GLY A 391 -40.30 -39.57 -50.77
CA GLY A 391 -40.50 -40.23 -52.05
C GLY A 391 -39.27 -40.20 -52.97
N ALA A 392 -38.50 -39.11 -52.95
CA ALA A 392 -37.23 -38.99 -53.67
C ALA A 392 -36.08 -39.78 -53.00
N LEU A 393 -36.07 -39.87 -51.67
CA LEU A 393 -35.08 -40.61 -50.88
C LEU A 393 -35.15 -42.13 -51.11
N ASN A 394 -36.34 -42.66 -51.40
CA ASN A 394 -36.53 -44.09 -51.68
C ASN A 394 -36.10 -44.50 -53.10
N THR A 395 -35.89 -43.53 -54.00
CA THR A 395 -35.47 -43.77 -55.39
C THR A 395 -34.02 -43.32 -55.66
N MET A 396 -33.36 -42.70 -54.67
CA MET A 396 -31.97 -42.26 -54.77
C MET A 396 -31.00 -43.33 -54.23
N GLU A 397 -29.98 -43.66 -55.03
CA GLU A 397 -28.85 -44.48 -54.57
C GLU A 397 -27.96 -43.72 -53.58
N ASP A 398 -27.24 -44.47 -52.74
CA ASP A 398 -26.43 -43.93 -51.65
C ASP A 398 -25.29 -43.02 -52.17
N GLY A 399 -25.24 -41.79 -51.64
CA GLY A 399 -24.23 -40.79 -51.98
C GLY A 399 -24.53 -39.40 -51.44
N LEU A 400 -23.65 -38.44 -51.75
CA LEU A 400 -23.64 -37.07 -51.18
C LEU A 400 -24.98 -36.32 -51.29
N ARG A 401 -25.77 -36.61 -52.34
CA ARG A 401 -27.11 -36.03 -52.53
C ARG A 401 -28.12 -36.55 -51.51
N ARG A 402 -28.06 -37.84 -51.17
CA ARG A 402 -28.91 -38.46 -50.15
C ARG A 402 -28.61 -37.86 -48.77
N GLU A 403 -27.33 -37.73 -48.43
CA GLU A 403 -26.88 -37.09 -47.19
C GLU A 403 -27.32 -35.63 -47.09
N LEU A 404 -27.25 -34.87 -48.20
CA LEU A 404 -27.70 -33.48 -48.22
C LEU A 404 -29.22 -33.37 -47.98
N VAL A 405 -30.02 -34.27 -48.55
CA VAL A 405 -31.48 -34.29 -48.32
C VAL A 405 -31.80 -34.66 -46.88
N VAL A 406 -31.10 -35.65 -46.30
CA VAL A 406 -31.24 -36.01 -44.88
C VAL A 406 -30.84 -34.84 -43.97
N LEU A 407 -29.73 -34.16 -44.29
CA LEU A 407 -29.27 -33.00 -43.54
C LEU A 407 -30.30 -31.87 -43.58
N VAL A 408 -30.90 -31.58 -44.74
CA VAL A 408 -31.96 -30.57 -44.86
C VAL A 408 -33.18 -30.94 -44.03
N LEU A 409 -33.61 -32.20 -44.04
CA LEU A 409 -34.73 -32.68 -43.22
C LEU A 409 -34.43 -32.55 -41.72
N VAL A 410 -33.21 -32.86 -41.27
CA VAL A 410 -32.87 -32.77 -39.84
C VAL A 410 -32.63 -31.33 -39.39
N MET A 411 -31.93 -30.52 -40.19
CA MET A 411 -31.48 -29.19 -39.79
C MET A 411 -32.56 -28.12 -39.91
N LEU A 412 -33.49 -28.24 -40.87
CA LEU A 412 -34.54 -27.25 -41.08
C LEU A 412 -35.48 -27.06 -39.86
N PRO A 413 -36.02 -28.12 -39.21
CA PRO A 413 -36.82 -27.96 -38.00
C PRO A 413 -35.99 -27.49 -36.80
N ALA A 414 -34.73 -27.95 -36.65
CA ALA A 414 -33.83 -27.49 -35.60
C ALA A 414 -33.53 -25.99 -35.73
N PHE A 415 -33.29 -25.51 -36.95
CA PHE A 415 -33.08 -24.09 -37.26
C PHE A 415 -34.34 -23.25 -36.99
N TYR A 416 -35.52 -23.75 -37.36
CA TYR A 416 -36.79 -23.06 -37.09
C TYR A 416 -37.04 -22.88 -35.58
N VAL A 417 -36.76 -23.91 -34.78
CA VAL A 417 -36.86 -23.83 -33.31
C VAL A 417 -35.85 -22.84 -32.74
N ALA A 418 -34.60 -22.86 -33.20
CA ALA A 418 -33.54 -21.94 -32.75
C ALA A 418 -33.84 -20.46 -33.05
N VAL A 419 -34.57 -20.17 -34.13
CA VAL A 419 -34.97 -18.81 -34.51
C VAL A 419 -36.19 -18.30 -33.71
N LYS A 420 -37.02 -19.22 -33.20
CA LYS A 420 -38.33 -18.93 -32.59
C LYS A 420 -38.35 -19.00 -31.06
N VAL A 421 -37.47 -19.79 -30.45
CA VAL A 421 -37.31 -19.86 -28.99
C VAL A 421 -36.34 -18.76 -28.54
N ASP A 422 -36.71 -18.02 -27.50
CA ASP A 422 -35.81 -17.04 -26.86
C ASP A 422 -34.72 -17.79 -26.08
N HIS A 423 -33.56 -17.98 -26.73
CA HIS A 423 -32.36 -18.63 -26.20
C HIS A 423 -31.20 -17.62 -26.19
N PRO A 424 -30.16 -17.77 -25.34
CA PRO A 424 -28.97 -16.88 -25.36
C PRO A 424 -28.24 -16.74 -26.70
N PHE A 425 -28.56 -17.58 -27.70
CA PHE A 425 -28.02 -17.50 -29.06
C PHE A 425 -28.95 -16.80 -30.06
N SER A 426 -30.16 -16.38 -29.66
CA SER A 426 -31.13 -15.71 -30.54
C SER A 426 -30.61 -14.38 -31.10
N SER A 427 -29.58 -13.80 -30.47
CA SER A 427 -28.83 -12.63 -30.92
C SER A 427 -27.98 -12.90 -32.17
N LEU A 428 -27.59 -14.16 -32.45
CA LEU A 428 -26.84 -14.55 -33.65
C LEU A 428 -27.71 -14.51 -34.92
N PHE A 429 -29.04 -14.57 -34.76
CA PHE A 429 -30.02 -14.57 -35.86
C PHE A 429 -30.68 -13.21 -36.07
N GLN A 430 -30.17 -12.16 -35.42
CA GLN A 430 -30.63 -10.78 -35.57
C GLN A 430 -29.49 -9.90 -36.11
N PRO A 431 -29.78 -8.95 -37.01
CA PRO A 431 -28.77 -8.01 -37.48
C PRO A 431 -28.20 -7.20 -36.31
N PRO A 432 -26.90 -6.89 -36.29
CA PRO A 432 -26.32 -6.06 -35.24
C PRO A 432 -26.92 -4.65 -35.32
N VAL A 433 -27.36 -4.10 -34.19
CA VAL A 433 -27.83 -2.72 -34.08
C VAL A 433 -26.60 -1.79 -34.11
N PHE A 434 -26.40 -1.03 -35.19
CA PHE A 434 -25.28 -0.10 -35.32
C PHE A 434 -25.72 1.35 -34.98
N GLU A 435 -24.96 1.99 -34.09
CA GLU A 435 -24.96 3.44 -33.83
C GLU A 435 -24.25 4.19 -34.99
N PRO A 436 -24.48 5.50 -35.19
CA PRO A 436 -23.89 6.29 -36.27
C PRO A 436 -22.37 6.44 -36.09
N GLU A 437 -21.62 6.22 -37.17
CA GLU A 437 -20.22 6.69 -37.30
C GLU A 437 -20.21 8.10 -37.89
N VAL A 438 -19.40 8.98 -37.30
CA VAL A 438 -18.90 10.20 -37.95
C VAL A 438 -17.49 9.90 -38.45
N ASP A 439 -17.29 10.19 -39.73
CA ASP A 439 -16.09 10.23 -40.57
C ASP A 439 -14.71 10.07 -39.87
N ASP A 440 -14.09 8.90 -40.07
CA ASP A 440 -12.69 8.61 -39.70
C ASP A 440 -11.85 8.45 -40.99
N THR A 441 -11.54 9.56 -41.66
CA THR A 441 -10.51 9.59 -42.71
C THR A 441 -9.18 10.20 -42.27
N GLU A 442 -9.00 10.50 -40.97
CA GLU A 442 -7.74 11.11 -40.47
C GLU A 442 -7.02 10.42 -39.30
N TYR A 443 -7.53 9.34 -38.70
CA TYR A 443 -6.89 8.76 -37.50
C TYR A 443 -6.63 7.26 -37.59
N SER A 444 -5.66 6.90 -38.42
CA SER A 444 -4.95 5.62 -38.31
C SER A 444 -3.79 5.76 -37.32
N SER A 445 -4.06 5.56 -36.02
CA SER A 445 -3.00 5.19 -35.06
C SER A 445 -3.55 4.33 -33.90
N PRO A 446 -2.77 3.36 -33.39
CA PRO A 446 -3.26 2.35 -32.45
C PRO A 446 -3.11 2.81 -31.00
N THR A 447 -3.83 3.83 -30.52
CA THR A 447 -3.70 4.25 -29.12
C THR A 447 -4.88 5.10 -28.61
N ALA A 448 -5.78 4.52 -27.82
CA ALA A 448 -6.61 5.27 -26.85
C ALA A 448 -7.29 4.32 -25.84
N SER A 449 -6.49 3.57 -25.07
CA SER A 449 -6.95 3.01 -23.79
C SER A 449 -6.95 4.16 -22.78
N GLY A 450 -8.10 4.52 -22.20
CA GLY A 450 -8.19 5.68 -21.31
C GLY A 450 -7.30 5.53 -20.07
N THR A 451 -6.71 6.65 -19.61
CA THR A 451 -5.59 6.68 -18.66
C THR A 451 -5.93 7.36 -17.32
N LEU A 452 -7.22 7.49 -16.98
CA LEU A 452 -7.66 8.22 -15.77
C LEU A 452 -7.00 7.70 -14.48
N LYS A 453 -6.38 8.62 -13.73
CA LYS A 453 -5.69 8.34 -12.47
C LYS A 453 -6.10 9.36 -11.41
N LEU A 454 -6.33 8.90 -10.18
CA LEU A 454 -6.42 9.74 -8.99
C LEU A 454 -5.08 9.79 -8.29
N ILE A 455 -4.70 10.95 -7.78
CA ILE A 455 -3.43 11.17 -7.09
C ILE A 455 -3.73 12.06 -5.89
N VAL A 456 -3.57 11.54 -4.68
CA VAL A 456 -3.55 12.42 -3.50
C VAL A 456 -2.22 13.15 -3.48
N THR A 457 -2.23 14.46 -3.67
CA THR A 457 -1.00 15.25 -3.87
C THR A 457 -0.45 15.81 -2.57
N GLU A 458 -1.31 16.38 -1.74
CA GLU A 458 -0.88 17.06 -0.52
C GLU A 458 -2.01 17.09 0.52
N TYR A 459 -1.61 17.28 1.78
CA TYR A 459 -2.48 17.70 2.86
C TYR A 459 -2.20 19.17 3.13
N ARG A 460 -3.25 19.99 3.16
CA ARG A 460 -3.15 21.43 3.43
C ARG A 460 -3.85 21.76 4.74
N PHE A 461 -3.19 22.55 5.57
CA PHE A 461 -3.78 23.09 6.78
C PHE A 461 -3.95 24.60 6.63
N VAL A 462 -5.21 25.07 6.53
CA VAL A 462 -5.54 26.49 6.45
C VAL A 462 -6.05 26.98 7.81
N PRO A 463 -5.33 27.88 8.49
CA PRO A 463 -5.81 28.47 9.74
C PRO A 463 -7.02 29.39 9.46
N GLY A 464 -8.22 29.02 9.95
CA GLY A 464 -9.36 29.96 10.07
C GLY A 464 -10.66 29.64 9.31
N ALA A 465 -10.77 28.54 8.57
CA ALA A 465 -12.00 28.22 7.83
C ALA A 465 -12.93 27.28 8.63
N GLN A 466 -13.72 27.82 9.59
CA GLN A 466 -15.05 27.30 10.02
C GLN A 466 -15.55 28.02 11.29
N LYS A 467 -16.04 29.26 11.15
CA LYS A 467 -17.10 29.81 11.99
C LYS A 467 -18.35 29.97 11.12
N ALA A 468 -18.93 28.87 10.65
CA ALA A 468 -20.27 28.87 10.07
C ALA A 468 -20.88 27.48 10.15
N SER A 469 -22.04 27.40 10.80
CA SER A 469 -22.94 26.25 10.90
C SER A 469 -22.69 25.26 12.03
N ALA A 470 -22.99 25.71 13.26
CA ALA A 470 -23.45 24.83 14.34
C ALA A 470 -24.71 25.46 14.96
N ASN A 471 -25.87 25.17 14.38
CA ASN A 471 -27.16 25.29 15.04
C ASN A 471 -27.94 24.00 14.78
N GLY A 472 -28.09 23.19 15.82
CA GLY A 472 -28.73 21.88 15.73
C GLY A 472 -28.64 21.13 17.06
N SER A 473 -29.28 21.69 18.09
CA SER A 473 -29.51 21.06 19.39
C SER A 473 -30.31 19.75 19.24
N VAL A 474 -29.80 18.64 19.77
CA VAL A 474 -30.64 17.61 20.41
C VAL A 474 -29.89 17.01 21.61
N ARG A 475 -30.55 17.04 22.77
CA ARG A 475 -30.18 16.42 24.05
C ARG A 475 -30.50 14.92 24.03
N HIS A 476 -29.70 14.09 24.71
CA HIS A 476 -30.09 13.00 25.64
C HIS A 476 -28.80 12.27 26.09
N SER A 477 -28.32 12.53 27.31
CA SER A 477 -28.62 11.86 28.60
C SER A 477 -27.79 10.59 28.85
N SER A 478 -27.09 10.64 29.98
CA SER A 478 -26.06 9.77 30.55
C SER A 478 -26.56 8.47 31.21
N SER A 479 -25.70 7.44 31.24
CA SER A 479 -25.46 6.52 32.37
C SER A 479 -24.20 5.67 32.07
N SER A 480 -23.07 5.83 32.78
CA SER A 480 -22.58 5.00 33.93
C SER A 480 -22.69 3.48 33.69
N GLN A 481 -21.72 2.58 33.87
CA GLN A 481 -20.38 2.51 34.49
C GLN A 481 -19.77 1.13 34.08
N PRO A 482 -18.51 0.77 34.47
CA PRO A 482 -17.67 -0.26 33.83
C PRO A 482 -17.66 -1.64 34.53
N PRO A 483 -16.92 -2.62 33.99
CA PRO A 483 -16.15 -3.59 34.79
C PRO A 483 -14.66 -3.60 34.33
N THR A 484 -13.65 -3.31 35.16
CA THR A 484 -12.91 -4.20 36.09
C THR A 484 -12.88 -5.68 35.68
N ALA A 485 -11.81 -6.47 35.74
CA ALA A 485 -10.36 -6.38 35.78
C ALA A 485 -9.84 -7.84 35.73
N ASN A 486 -8.58 -8.02 35.36
CA ASN A 486 -7.71 -9.17 35.61
C ASN A 486 -7.75 -10.40 34.69
N GLY A 487 -6.55 -10.73 34.21
CA GLY A 487 -6.18 -12.01 33.60
C GLY A 487 -4.71 -11.99 33.16
N SER A 488 -3.79 -12.13 34.12
CA SER A 488 -2.36 -12.41 33.89
C SER A 488 -2.16 -13.87 33.49
N ALA A 489 -1.38 -14.15 32.44
CA ALA A 489 -0.49 -15.31 32.37
C ALA A 489 0.47 -15.20 31.18
N ALA A 490 1.74 -15.50 31.44
CA ALA A 490 2.87 -15.45 30.53
C ALA A 490 2.98 -16.69 29.62
N ALA A 491 3.55 -16.51 28.42
CA ALA A 491 4.54 -17.41 27.84
C ALA A 491 5.32 -16.65 26.77
N HIS A 492 6.61 -16.45 27.01
CA HIS A 492 7.52 -15.73 26.13
C HIS A 492 8.02 -16.67 25.04
N SER A 493 7.71 -16.38 23.78
CA SER A 493 8.53 -16.82 22.64
C SER A 493 9.52 -15.70 22.33
N VAL A 494 10.75 -15.94 22.77
CA VAL A 494 11.94 -15.16 22.43
C VAL A 494 12.03 -15.15 20.90
N THR A 495 12.43 -14.02 20.32
CA THR A 495 12.58 -13.92 18.87
C THR A 495 13.97 -13.39 18.51
N ALA A 496 14.49 -13.84 17.38
CA ALA A 496 15.89 -13.77 16.95
C ALA A 496 16.61 -12.39 16.95
N LEU A 497 15.97 -11.28 17.37
CA LEU A 497 16.72 -10.09 17.83
C LEU A 497 17.34 -10.32 19.21
N GLU A 498 16.72 -11.11 20.08
CA GLU A 498 17.17 -11.40 21.44
C GLU A 498 18.33 -12.41 21.48
N ALA A 499 18.47 -13.25 20.45
CA ALA A 499 19.56 -14.24 20.37
C ALA A 499 20.88 -13.67 19.81
N THR A 500 20.85 -12.60 18.99
CA THR A 500 22.06 -12.08 18.31
C THR A 500 22.26 -10.57 18.39
N GLY A 501 21.22 -9.80 18.74
CA GLY A 501 21.27 -8.33 18.74
C GLY A 501 21.47 -7.70 17.35
N SER A 502 21.39 -8.45 16.25
CA SER A 502 21.69 -7.95 14.90
C SER A 502 20.66 -8.41 13.85
N VAL A 503 20.36 -7.53 12.88
CA VAL A 503 19.44 -7.83 11.76
C VAL A 503 20.09 -8.86 10.82
N PRO A 504 19.39 -9.93 10.42
CA PRO A 504 19.98 -10.91 9.50
C PRO A 504 20.34 -10.28 8.14
N LYS A 505 21.49 -10.68 7.58
CA LYS A 505 22.04 -10.11 6.33
C LYS A 505 21.06 -10.12 5.17
N ARG A 506 20.21 -11.15 5.06
CA ARG A 506 19.20 -11.26 4.00
C ARG A 506 18.19 -10.11 4.00
N PHE A 507 17.82 -9.59 5.17
CA PHE A 507 16.95 -8.41 5.28
C PHE A 507 17.70 -7.13 4.91
N ILE A 508 18.96 -7.00 5.32
CA ILE A 508 19.80 -5.85 4.94
C ILE A 508 19.97 -5.78 3.42
N LEU A 509 20.25 -6.92 2.78
CA LEU A 509 20.40 -7.01 1.33
C LEU A 509 19.09 -6.67 0.60
N ALA A 510 17.94 -7.15 1.09
CA ALA A 510 16.64 -6.85 0.49
C ALA A 510 16.29 -5.36 0.54
N GLU A 511 16.75 -4.66 1.58
CA GLU A 511 16.62 -3.20 1.71
C GLU A 511 17.83 -2.43 1.17
N LYS A 512 18.65 -3.06 0.32
CA LYS A 512 19.78 -2.45 -0.39
C LYS A 512 20.81 -1.78 0.53
N GLY A 513 21.02 -2.35 1.73
CA GLY A 513 21.95 -1.85 2.73
C GLY A 513 21.33 -0.87 3.74
N ASP A 514 20.04 -0.55 3.64
CA ASP A 514 19.33 0.28 4.62
C ASP A 514 19.01 -0.53 5.89
N GLU A 515 19.90 -0.46 6.88
CA GLU A 515 19.77 -1.23 8.13
C GLU A 515 18.51 -0.88 8.93
N VAL A 516 18.02 0.35 8.85
CA VAL A 516 16.81 0.78 9.58
C VAL A 516 15.57 0.13 8.98
N LYS A 517 15.41 0.19 7.65
CA LYS A 517 14.31 -0.52 6.99
C LYS A 517 14.43 -2.03 7.12
N ALA A 518 15.65 -2.56 7.09
CA ALA A 518 15.88 -3.98 7.28
C ALA A 518 15.43 -4.42 8.68
N LEU A 519 15.71 -3.61 9.71
CA LEU A 519 15.22 -3.84 11.07
C LEU A 519 13.70 -3.75 11.15
N GLU A 520 13.07 -2.76 10.51
CA GLU A 520 11.61 -2.64 10.46
C GLU A 520 10.96 -3.88 9.84
N ARG A 521 11.39 -4.27 8.64
CA ARG A 521 10.88 -5.45 7.94
C ARG A 521 11.14 -6.75 8.70
N TYR A 522 12.27 -6.84 9.38
CA TYR A 522 12.60 -7.97 10.24
C TYR A 522 11.68 -8.04 11.45
N ASN A 523 11.40 -6.91 12.11
CA ASN A 523 10.47 -6.83 13.22
C ASN A 523 9.04 -7.20 12.79
N GLU A 524 8.59 -6.70 11.64
CA GLU A 524 7.29 -7.08 11.05
C GLU A 524 7.20 -8.59 10.78
N THR A 525 8.27 -9.17 10.21
CA THR A 525 8.31 -10.62 9.93
C THR A 525 8.29 -11.43 11.21
N THR A 526 9.01 -10.97 12.22
CA THR A 526 9.07 -11.62 13.53
C THR A 526 7.74 -11.55 14.26
N GLN A 527 7.03 -10.42 14.18
CA GLN A 527 5.68 -10.28 14.70
C GLN A 527 4.71 -11.21 13.97
N TRP A 528 4.74 -11.23 12.64
CA TRP A 528 3.92 -12.11 11.82
C TRP A 528 4.14 -13.60 12.15
N ARG A 529 5.41 -14.03 12.34
CA ARG A 529 5.71 -15.41 12.75
C ARG A 529 5.04 -15.80 14.07
N ARG A 530 4.99 -14.87 15.04
CA ARG A 530 4.30 -15.10 16.32
C ARG A 530 2.78 -15.13 16.17
N GLU A 531 2.23 -14.24 15.36
CA GLU A 531 0.77 -14.13 15.15
C GLU A 531 0.22 -15.36 14.41
N GLU A 532 0.94 -15.86 13.41
CA GLU A 532 0.53 -17.02 12.59
C GLU A 532 1.10 -18.36 13.08
N GLY A 533 1.82 -18.39 14.21
CA GLY A 533 2.36 -19.64 14.77
C GLY A 533 3.41 -20.34 13.89
N VAL A 534 4.12 -19.61 13.03
CA VAL A 534 4.98 -20.17 11.96
C VAL A 534 6.07 -21.10 12.49
N ASP A 535 6.63 -20.79 13.67
CA ASP A 535 7.70 -21.58 14.26
C ASP A 535 7.25 -22.99 14.70
N GLN A 536 5.94 -23.22 14.86
CA GLN A 536 5.36 -24.48 15.32
C GLN A 536 4.82 -25.35 14.17
N LEU A 537 4.84 -24.87 12.92
CA LEU A 537 4.22 -25.54 11.77
C LEU A 537 4.74 -26.97 11.49
N LEU A 538 5.97 -27.28 11.87
CA LEU A 538 6.55 -28.63 11.68
C LEU A 538 6.23 -29.59 12.85
N GLU A 539 5.65 -29.08 13.93
CA GLU A 539 5.25 -29.84 15.11
C GLU A 539 3.73 -30.07 15.16
N GLU A 540 2.97 -29.30 14.39
CA GLU A 540 1.51 -29.37 14.33
C GLU A 540 1.01 -30.36 13.26
N PRO A 541 -0.06 -31.15 13.56
CA PRO A 541 -0.67 -32.05 12.59
C PRO A 541 -1.14 -31.32 11.32
N SER A 542 -0.74 -31.85 10.17
CA SER A 542 -1.19 -31.44 8.84
C SER A 542 -1.99 -32.59 8.19
N PRO A 543 -3.25 -32.82 8.62
CA PRO A 543 -4.05 -33.95 8.15
C PRO A 543 -4.36 -33.89 6.65
N HIS A 544 -4.26 -32.72 6.05
CA HIS A 544 -4.50 -32.49 4.63
C HIS A 544 -3.26 -32.74 3.74
N PHE A 545 -2.09 -33.03 4.32
CA PHE A 545 -0.85 -33.19 3.56
C PHE A 545 -0.96 -34.20 2.42
N LYS A 546 -1.36 -35.45 2.69
CA LYS A 546 -1.42 -36.52 1.67
C LYS A 546 -2.36 -36.16 0.51
N ILE A 547 -3.58 -35.70 0.82
CA ILE A 547 -4.56 -35.34 -0.21
C ILE A 547 -4.09 -34.13 -1.04
N ILE A 548 -3.39 -33.17 -0.43
CA ILE A 548 -2.77 -32.06 -1.17
C ILE A 548 -1.67 -32.58 -2.09
N LYS A 549 -0.77 -33.46 -1.62
CA LYS A 549 0.31 -34.02 -2.45
C LYS A 549 -0.20 -34.84 -3.62
N GLU A 550 -1.28 -35.59 -3.43
CA GLU A 550 -1.93 -36.38 -4.49
C GLU A 550 -2.60 -35.52 -5.57
N ASN A 551 -3.16 -34.37 -5.18
CA ASN A 551 -3.96 -33.52 -6.06
C ASN A 551 -3.26 -32.23 -6.51
N TYR A 552 -2.09 -31.92 -5.95
CA TYR A 552 -1.27 -30.79 -6.31
C TYR A 552 0.20 -31.21 -6.36
N PRO A 553 0.73 -31.62 -7.53
CA PRO A 553 2.08 -32.13 -7.63
C PRO A 553 3.13 -31.03 -7.38
N HIS A 554 3.84 -31.16 -6.27
CA HIS A 554 4.99 -30.33 -5.90
C HIS A 554 5.94 -31.14 -5.01
N TYR A 555 7.25 -30.92 -5.07
CA TYR A 555 8.23 -31.71 -4.31
C TYR A 555 9.62 -31.05 -4.30
N TYR A 556 10.43 -31.37 -3.29
CA TYR A 556 11.86 -31.05 -3.29
C TYR A 556 12.63 -32.16 -4.00
N HIS A 557 13.64 -31.79 -4.80
CA HIS A 557 14.42 -32.79 -5.53
C HIS A 557 15.87 -32.38 -5.70
N LYS A 558 16.74 -32.94 -4.85
CA LYS A 558 18.19 -32.79 -4.94
C LYS A 558 18.61 -31.31 -4.97
N ARG A 559 19.79 -31.02 -5.54
CA ARG A 559 20.45 -29.72 -5.46
C ARG A 559 20.97 -29.21 -6.80
N GLY A 560 21.04 -27.89 -6.91
CA GLY A 560 21.71 -27.14 -7.97
C GLY A 560 23.24 -27.22 -7.88
N LYS A 561 23.92 -26.66 -8.88
CA LYS A 561 25.38 -26.72 -9.01
C LYS A 561 26.13 -25.98 -7.91
N ASN A 562 25.53 -24.97 -7.28
CA ASN A 562 26.11 -24.31 -6.12
C ASN A 562 25.52 -24.82 -4.80
N GLY A 563 24.84 -25.98 -4.83
CA GLY A 563 24.22 -26.65 -3.70
C GLY A 563 22.84 -26.09 -3.31
N GLU A 564 22.22 -25.25 -4.13
CA GLU A 564 20.88 -24.71 -3.86
C GLU A 564 19.85 -25.86 -3.82
N PRO A 565 18.95 -25.95 -2.83
CA PRO A 565 17.83 -26.89 -2.91
C PRO A 565 16.93 -26.57 -4.11
N VAL A 566 16.48 -27.59 -4.82
CA VAL A 566 15.59 -27.44 -5.98
C VAL A 566 14.17 -27.88 -5.62
N TYR A 567 13.21 -27.00 -5.88
CA TYR A 567 11.79 -27.24 -5.68
C TYR A 567 11.07 -27.29 -7.04
N TYR A 568 10.26 -28.33 -7.25
CA TYR A 568 9.46 -28.52 -8.45
C TYR A 568 7.98 -28.37 -8.09
N GLU A 569 7.22 -27.67 -8.93
CA GLU A 569 5.79 -27.44 -8.73
C GLU A 569 5.06 -27.43 -10.07
N LYS A 570 3.92 -28.12 -10.15
CA LYS A 570 3.14 -28.30 -11.39
C LYS A 570 1.73 -27.71 -11.25
N PRO A 571 1.59 -26.38 -11.21
CA PRO A 571 0.30 -25.71 -11.05
C PRO A 571 -0.74 -26.11 -12.10
N GLY A 572 -0.35 -26.43 -13.34
CA GLY A 572 -1.28 -26.86 -14.38
C GLY A 572 -1.86 -28.27 -14.19
N LYS A 573 -1.37 -29.02 -13.20
CA LYS A 573 -1.86 -30.37 -12.86
C LYS A 573 -2.65 -30.40 -11.56
N ILE A 574 -2.96 -29.24 -10.98
CA ILE A 574 -3.76 -29.17 -9.76
C ILE A 574 -5.20 -29.64 -10.00
N ASN A 575 -5.69 -30.53 -9.15
CA ASN A 575 -7.08 -30.98 -9.16
C ASN A 575 -7.89 -30.21 -8.10
N LEU A 576 -8.18 -28.93 -8.37
CA LEU A 576 -8.97 -28.07 -7.47
C LEU A 576 -10.34 -28.66 -7.14
N LYS A 577 -10.94 -29.44 -8.06
CA LYS A 577 -12.24 -30.07 -7.82
C LYS A 577 -12.15 -31.14 -6.74
N ALA A 578 -11.11 -31.98 -6.76
CA ALA A 578 -10.91 -33.01 -5.74
C ALA A 578 -10.59 -32.39 -4.37
N LEU A 579 -9.70 -31.38 -4.34
CA LEU A 579 -9.39 -30.64 -3.11
C LEU A 579 -10.66 -30.03 -2.47
N LYS A 580 -11.48 -29.34 -3.26
CA LYS A 580 -12.76 -28.79 -2.79
C LYS A 580 -13.76 -29.85 -2.36
N SER A 581 -13.83 -30.97 -3.09
CA SER A 581 -14.74 -32.08 -2.75
C SER A 581 -14.36 -32.74 -1.43
N ALA A 582 -13.09 -32.68 -1.05
CA ALA A 582 -12.59 -33.12 0.24
C ALA A 582 -12.66 -32.03 1.33
N GLY A 583 -13.29 -30.88 1.05
CA GLY A 583 -13.51 -29.81 2.01
C GLY A 583 -12.34 -28.85 2.18
N LEU A 584 -11.27 -28.96 1.39
CA LEU A 584 -10.12 -28.08 1.50
C LEU A 584 -10.41 -26.70 0.91
N THR A 585 -9.94 -25.69 1.64
CA THR A 585 -10.01 -24.28 1.31
C THR A 585 -8.69 -23.78 0.74
N LEU A 586 -8.69 -22.52 0.28
CA LEU A 586 -7.47 -21.84 -0.13
C LEU A 586 -6.49 -21.66 1.05
N ASP A 587 -7.01 -21.50 2.26
CA ASP A 587 -6.17 -21.28 3.44
C ASP A 587 -5.46 -22.58 3.86
N ASP A 588 -6.07 -23.76 3.63
CA ASP A 588 -5.39 -25.06 3.82
C ASP A 588 -4.20 -25.24 2.87
N LEU A 589 -4.35 -24.79 1.61
CA LEU A 589 -3.25 -24.78 0.65
C LEU A 589 -2.14 -23.81 1.09
N MET A 590 -2.50 -22.69 1.70
CA MET A 590 -1.54 -21.71 2.20
C MET A 590 -0.81 -22.19 3.44
N HIS A 591 -1.49 -22.90 4.33
CA HIS A 591 -0.88 -23.59 5.45
C HIS A 591 0.13 -24.64 4.97
N ASN A 592 -0.24 -25.48 3.99
CA ASN A 592 0.70 -26.44 3.39
C ASN A 592 1.91 -25.74 2.76
N TYR A 593 1.69 -24.63 2.03
CA TYR A 593 2.79 -23.83 1.46
C TYR A 593 3.77 -23.31 2.52
N LEU A 594 3.26 -22.80 3.65
CA LEU A 594 4.09 -22.34 4.74
C LEU A 594 4.85 -23.50 5.40
N MET A 595 4.17 -24.62 5.66
CA MET A 595 4.78 -25.82 6.24
C MET A 595 5.95 -26.33 5.39
N ILE A 596 5.77 -26.50 4.07
CA ILE A 596 6.87 -26.96 3.20
C ILE A 596 8.00 -25.92 3.11
N THR A 597 7.66 -24.62 3.18
CA THR A 597 8.65 -23.54 3.19
C THR A 597 9.49 -23.56 4.47
N GLU A 598 8.88 -23.79 5.63
CA GLU A 598 9.59 -23.94 6.89
C GLU A 598 10.40 -25.24 6.91
N PHE A 599 9.89 -26.34 6.35
CA PHE A 599 10.65 -27.57 6.20
C PHE A 599 11.94 -27.35 5.38
N LEU A 600 11.85 -26.58 4.28
CA LEU A 600 13.02 -26.19 3.51
C LEU A 600 14.05 -25.45 4.36
N TRP A 601 13.65 -24.41 5.10
CA TRP A 601 14.60 -23.52 5.77
C TRP A 601 15.04 -23.98 7.17
N GLN A 602 14.30 -24.89 7.80
CA GLN A 602 14.64 -25.48 9.09
C GLN A 602 15.31 -26.85 8.98
N VAL A 603 15.05 -27.60 7.90
CA VAL A 603 15.50 -28.99 7.75
C VAL A 603 16.45 -29.14 6.56
N ILE A 604 16.02 -28.81 5.34
CA ILE A 604 16.84 -29.04 4.12
C ILE A 604 18.02 -28.08 4.04
N GLU A 605 17.81 -26.80 4.32
CA GLU A 605 18.78 -25.72 4.14
C GLU A 605 18.74 -24.74 5.32
N GLN A 606 19.51 -25.09 6.35
CA GLN A 606 19.55 -24.35 7.61
C GLN A 606 20.43 -23.09 7.58
N ASP A 607 21.25 -22.88 6.54
CA ASP A 607 22.01 -21.63 6.42
C ASP A 607 21.11 -20.51 5.91
N ASP A 608 21.06 -19.44 6.70
CA ASP A 608 20.16 -18.33 6.51
C ASP A 608 20.47 -17.47 5.27
N ASN A 609 21.67 -17.60 4.73
CA ASN A 609 22.13 -16.85 3.55
C ASN A 609 22.03 -17.65 2.24
N ARG A 610 21.56 -18.91 2.33
CA ARG A 610 21.40 -19.79 1.17
C ARG A 610 20.08 -19.50 0.45
N LYS A 611 20.08 -19.82 -0.84
CA LYS A 611 18.99 -19.56 -1.77
C LYS A 611 18.53 -20.86 -2.42
N GLY A 612 17.26 -20.92 -2.81
CA GLY A 612 16.65 -22.06 -3.52
C GLY A 612 16.41 -21.78 -5.01
N ILE A 613 16.27 -22.86 -5.77
CA ILE A 613 15.83 -22.82 -7.17
C ILE A 613 14.40 -23.37 -7.24
N SER A 614 13.50 -22.63 -7.90
CA SER A 614 12.14 -23.09 -8.16
C SER A 614 11.95 -23.42 -9.64
N VAL A 615 11.34 -24.56 -9.93
CA VAL A 615 10.97 -25.00 -11.29
C VAL A 615 9.46 -25.16 -11.35
N LEU A 616 8.82 -24.21 -12.04
CA LEU A 616 7.38 -24.11 -12.23
C LEU A 616 7.00 -24.68 -13.59
N ASP A 617 6.37 -25.84 -13.59
CA ASP A 617 5.83 -26.47 -14.79
C ASP A 617 4.38 -26.01 -15.02
N VAL A 618 4.19 -25.13 -16.00
CA VAL A 618 2.88 -24.57 -16.30
C VAL A 618 2.12 -25.35 -17.37
N ASP A 619 2.59 -26.55 -17.74
CA ASP A 619 1.85 -27.41 -18.64
C ASP A 619 0.48 -27.77 -18.06
N GLY A 620 -0.58 -27.55 -18.84
CA GLY A 620 -1.96 -27.77 -18.42
C GLY A 620 -2.67 -26.54 -17.85
N ILE A 621 -1.97 -25.42 -17.60
CA ILE A 621 -2.67 -24.17 -17.26
C ILE A 621 -3.39 -23.64 -18.51
N GLY A 622 -4.69 -23.34 -18.39
CA GLY A 622 -5.50 -22.64 -19.39
C GLY A 622 -5.61 -21.13 -19.13
N ILE A 623 -6.07 -20.38 -20.13
CA ILE A 623 -6.27 -18.92 -20.00
C ILE A 623 -7.33 -18.60 -18.92
N SER A 624 -8.36 -19.44 -18.77
CA SER A 624 -9.42 -19.28 -17.76
C SER A 624 -8.92 -19.44 -16.33
N ASP A 625 -7.86 -20.22 -16.11
CA ASP A 625 -7.28 -20.45 -14.78
C ASP A 625 -6.54 -19.20 -14.27
N PHE A 626 -6.26 -18.25 -15.15
CA PHE A 626 -5.70 -16.93 -14.83
C PHE A 626 -6.75 -15.87 -14.43
N ALA A 627 -7.98 -16.29 -14.14
CA ALA A 627 -9.04 -15.43 -13.60
C ALA A 627 -9.81 -16.17 -12.50
N GLY A 628 -9.23 -16.30 -11.31
CA GLY A 628 -9.89 -16.97 -10.18
C GLY A 628 -8.97 -17.27 -9.00
N GLU A 629 -9.36 -18.28 -8.21
CA GLU A 629 -8.72 -18.67 -6.95
C GLU A 629 -7.26 -19.09 -7.11
N ALA A 630 -6.86 -19.71 -8.23
CA ALA A 630 -5.47 -20.07 -8.48
C ALA A 630 -4.54 -18.84 -8.56
N VAL A 631 -5.01 -17.74 -9.17
CA VAL A 631 -4.27 -16.47 -9.17
C VAL A 631 -4.24 -15.83 -7.79
N GLU A 632 -5.31 -15.99 -7.01
CA GLU A 632 -5.35 -15.53 -5.63
C GLU A 632 -4.34 -16.27 -4.75
N TYR A 633 -4.26 -17.60 -4.87
CA TYR A 633 -3.25 -18.43 -4.22
C TYR A 633 -1.84 -17.96 -4.54
N VAL A 634 -1.49 -17.86 -5.82
CA VAL A 634 -0.16 -17.43 -6.27
C VAL A 634 0.15 -16.02 -5.76
N ARG A 635 -0.84 -15.11 -5.74
CA ARG A 635 -0.66 -13.76 -5.20
C ARG A 635 -0.40 -13.77 -3.69
N LYS A 636 -1.16 -14.55 -2.92
CA LYS A 636 -0.95 -14.69 -1.47
C LYS A 636 0.43 -15.27 -1.19
N ALA A 637 0.80 -16.38 -1.84
CA ALA A 637 2.11 -17.02 -1.70
C ALA A 637 3.27 -16.08 -2.07
N ALA A 638 3.17 -15.38 -3.21
CA ALA A 638 4.18 -14.39 -3.62
C ALA A 638 4.29 -13.22 -2.64
N SER A 639 3.18 -12.75 -2.08
CA SER A 639 3.17 -11.69 -1.06
C SER A 639 3.86 -12.12 0.23
N VAL A 640 3.55 -13.33 0.72
CA VAL A 640 4.15 -13.90 1.93
C VAL A 640 5.65 -14.14 1.71
N SER A 641 6.01 -14.81 0.62
CA SER A 641 7.42 -15.07 0.25
C SER A 641 8.20 -13.76 0.11
N GLY A 642 7.65 -12.83 -0.67
CA GLY A 642 8.22 -11.52 -0.90
C GLY A 642 8.44 -10.77 0.39
N LYS A 643 7.44 -10.69 1.29
CA LYS A 643 7.55 -9.92 2.53
C LYS A 643 8.47 -10.56 3.57
N HIS A 644 8.29 -11.86 3.82
CA HIS A 644 8.82 -12.56 5.01
C HIS A 644 10.01 -13.47 4.74
N TYR A 645 10.27 -13.83 3.48
CA TYR A 645 11.42 -14.66 3.08
C TYR A 645 12.33 -13.93 2.09
N PRO A 646 12.78 -12.69 2.38
CA PRO A 646 13.63 -11.93 1.48
C PRO A 646 14.93 -12.66 1.15
N GLU A 647 15.43 -12.41 -0.07
CA GLU A 647 16.73 -12.89 -0.56
C GLU A 647 16.93 -14.42 -0.53
N ARG A 648 15.84 -15.21 -0.44
CA ARG A 648 15.86 -16.67 -0.47
C ARG A 648 15.75 -17.30 -1.87
N CYS A 649 15.45 -16.50 -2.89
CA CYS A 649 15.31 -16.97 -4.28
C CYS A 649 16.61 -16.78 -5.08
N ALA A 650 17.13 -17.87 -5.66
CA ALA A 650 18.22 -17.85 -6.64
C ALA A 650 17.68 -17.67 -8.07
N TYR A 651 16.85 -18.61 -8.52
CA TYR A 651 16.26 -18.65 -9.85
C TYR A 651 14.86 -19.24 -9.83
N ILE A 652 13.99 -18.74 -10.72
CA ILE A 652 12.66 -19.30 -10.97
C ILE A 652 12.57 -19.68 -12.44
N PHE A 653 12.57 -20.97 -12.74
CA PHE A 653 12.36 -21.48 -14.09
C PHE A 653 10.87 -21.70 -14.33
N VAL A 654 10.27 -20.99 -15.28
CA VAL A 654 8.90 -21.25 -15.73
C VAL A 654 8.97 -21.99 -17.05
N ILE A 655 8.62 -23.26 -17.04
CA ILE A 655 8.84 -24.20 -18.14
C ILE A 655 7.51 -24.69 -18.73
N ASN A 656 7.59 -25.27 -19.93
CA ASN A 656 6.41 -25.69 -20.71
C ASN A 656 5.39 -24.57 -20.96
N VAL A 657 5.87 -23.32 -21.07
CA VAL A 657 4.96 -22.18 -21.25
C VAL A 657 4.17 -22.24 -22.57
N PRO A 658 2.84 -22.05 -22.54
CA PRO A 658 2.04 -21.95 -23.75
C PRO A 658 2.35 -20.65 -24.51
N SER A 659 2.01 -20.61 -25.81
CA SER A 659 2.31 -19.45 -26.67
C SER A 659 1.72 -18.13 -26.16
N TRP A 660 0.58 -18.19 -25.45
CA TRP A 660 -0.09 -17.03 -24.87
C TRP A 660 0.48 -16.58 -23.51
N PHE A 661 1.34 -17.36 -22.86
CA PHE A 661 1.83 -17.07 -21.50
C PHE A 661 2.56 -15.73 -21.40
N SER A 662 3.26 -15.31 -22.46
CA SER A 662 3.95 -14.02 -22.52
C SER A 662 2.99 -12.83 -22.35
N MET A 663 1.74 -12.94 -22.80
CA MET A 663 0.70 -11.92 -22.62
C MET A 663 0.33 -11.76 -21.14
N ILE A 664 0.19 -12.88 -20.43
CA ILE A 664 -0.14 -12.90 -19.00
C ILE A 664 1.04 -12.45 -18.16
N TRP A 665 2.25 -12.94 -18.46
CA TRP A 665 3.48 -12.47 -17.80
C TRP A 665 3.62 -10.95 -17.88
N ASN A 666 3.30 -10.34 -19.04
CA ASN A 666 3.33 -8.88 -19.19
C ASN A 666 2.33 -8.14 -18.29
N THR A 667 1.25 -8.81 -17.85
CA THR A 667 0.24 -8.25 -16.94
C THR A 667 0.63 -8.46 -15.48
N VAL A 668 1.21 -9.63 -15.13
CA VAL A 668 1.55 -9.97 -13.73
C VAL A 668 2.95 -9.53 -13.30
N LYS A 669 3.89 -9.32 -14.24
CA LYS A 669 5.28 -8.92 -13.92
C LYS A 669 5.40 -7.59 -13.16
N GLY A 670 4.39 -6.72 -13.22
CA GLY A 670 4.33 -5.48 -12.45
C GLY A 670 3.94 -5.69 -10.98
N MET A 671 3.50 -6.90 -10.62
CA MET A 671 3.15 -7.31 -9.26
C MET A 671 4.28 -8.06 -8.55
N VAL A 672 5.34 -8.42 -9.29
CA VAL A 672 6.54 -9.09 -8.79
C VAL A 672 7.62 -8.02 -8.63
N ASP A 673 8.33 -8.02 -7.50
CA ASP A 673 9.41 -7.07 -7.26
C ASP A 673 10.52 -7.21 -8.33
N ASP A 674 11.25 -6.11 -8.58
CA ASP A 674 12.21 -6.05 -9.68
C ASP A 674 13.33 -7.10 -9.53
N VAL A 675 13.75 -7.42 -8.29
CA VAL A 675 14.83 -8.38 -8.01
C VAL A 675 14.38 -9.80 -8.33
N THR A 676 13.15 -10.16 -7.97
CA THR A 676 12.57 -11.46 -8.32
C THR A 676 12.33 -11.56 -9.82
N ARG A 677 11.86 -10.48 -10.48
CA ARG A 677 11.62 -10.46 -11.94
C ARG A 677 12.89 -10.76 -12.75
N GLU A 678 14.05 -10.27 -12.32
CA GLU A 678 15.34 -10.54 -12.97
C GLU A 678 15.79 -12.01 -12.84
N LYS A 679 15.27 -12.74 -11.85
CA LYS A 679 15.58 -14.15 -11.59
C LYS A 679 14.64 -15.13 -12.29
N VAL A 680 13.58 -14.63 -12.94
CA VAL A 680 12.61 -15.47 -13.66
C VAL A 680 13.10 -15.80 -15.08
N ILE A 681 13.22 -17.09 -15.38
CA ILE A 681 13.64 -17.62 -16.67
C ILE A 681 12.47 -18.36 -17.30
N ILE A 682 11.92 -17.81 -18.38
CA ILE A 682 10.77 -18.37 -19.09
C ILE A 682 11.26 -19.22 -20.27
N VAL A 683 10.92 -20.51 -20.27
CA VAL A 683 11.45 -21.47 -21.24
C VAL A 683 10.35 -22.25 -21.92
N ARG A 684 10.42 -22.31 -23.25
CA ARG A 684 9.49 -23.06 -24.10
C ARG A 684 10.22 -24.11 -24.93
N GLY A 685 9.71 -25.34 -24.90
CA GLY A 685 10.19 -26.46 -25.70
C GLY A 685 11.22 -27.33 -24.98
N LYS A 686 11.06 -28.65 -25.06
CA LYS A 686 11.80 -29.66 -24.27
C LYS A 686 13.32 -29.50 -24.31
N LYS A 687 13.90 -29.31 -25.50
CA LYS A 687 15.36 -29.13 -25.65
C LYS A 687 15.87 -27.90 -24.90
N LYS A 688 15.19 -26.76 -25.02
CA LYS A 688 15.57 -25.52 -24.34
C LYS A 688 15.38 -25.60 -22.83
N ILE A 689 14.37 -26.36 -22.37
CA ILE A 689 14.14 -26.60 -20.94
C ILE A 689 15.35 -27.31 -20.33
N LEU A 690 15.79 -28.42 -20.94
CA LEU A 690 16.98 -29.13 -20.47
C LEU A 690 18.21 -28.23 -20.51
N GLU A 691 18.45 -27.51 -21.61
CA GLU A 691 19.57 -26.57 -21.74
C GLU A 691 19.56 -25.56 -20.57
N ALA A 692 18.44 -24.85 -20.36
CA ALA A 692 18.32 -23.83 -19.32
C ALA A 692 18.46 -24.39 -17.90
N LEU A 693 17.81 -25.52 -17.58
CA LEU A 693 17.94 -26.16 -16.27
C LEU A 693 19.37 -26.65 -16.03
N SER A 694 19.99 -27.26 -17.04
CA SER A 694 21.36 -27.80 -16.96
C SER A 694 22.42 -26.73 -16.75
N GLU A 695 22.13 -25.45 -17.00
CA GLU A 695 23.06 -24.37 -16.66
C GLU A 695 23.24 -24.20 -15.15
N ARG A 696 22.21 -24.54 -14.35
CA ARG A 696 22.18 -24.30 -12.90
C ARG A 696 22.00 -25.57 -12.07
N ILE A 697 21.49 -26.65 -12.65
CA ILE A 697 21.25 -27.93 -11.99
C ILE A 697 22.09 -29.02 -12.71
N PRO A 698 22.82 -29.89 -12.00
CA PRO A 698 23.48 -31.04 -12.62
C PRO A 698 22.46 -31.93 -13.36
N VAL A 699 22.84 -32.49 -14.52
CA VAL A 699 21.91 -33.25 -15.38
C VAL A 699 21.40 -34.51 -14.67
N GLU A 700 22.25 -35.13 -13.87
CA GLU A 700 21.98 -36.26 -12.96
C GLU A 700 21.00 -35.92 -11.83
N ASN A 701 20.78 -34.63 -11.56
CA ASN A 701 19.83 -34.14 -10.58
C ASN A 701 18.52 -33.67 -11.22
N ILE A 702 18.46 -33.50 -12.54
CA ILE A 702 17.24 -33.09 -13.24
C ILE A 702 16.36 -34.34 -13.48
N PRO A 703 15.05 -34.30 -13.17
CA PRO A 703 14.13 -35.39 -13.50
C PRO A 703 14.09 -35.74 -14.99
N VAL A 704 13.94 -37.02 -15.32
CA VAL A 704 13.84 -37.54 -16.69
C VAL A 704 12.74 -36.87 -17.52
N GLU A 705 11.64 -36.45 -16.91
CA GLU A 705 10.56 -35.72 -17.60
C GLU A 705 10.98 -34.37 -18.17
N TYR A 706 12.05 -33.77 -17.61
CA TYR A 706 12.65 -32.51 -18.07
C TYR A 706 13.94 -32.75 -18.89
N GLY A 707 14.21 -34.01 -19.24
CA GLY A 707 15.35 -34.42 -20.08
C GLY A 707 16.64 -34.72 -19.32
N GLY A 708 16.60 -34.77 -17.99
CA GLY A 708 17.75 -35.18 -17.17
C GLY A 708 17.84 -36.70 -16.97
N GLU A 709 18.61 -37.12 -15.97
CA GLU A 709 18.86 -38.54 -15.68
C GLU A 709 18.29 -39.00 -14.33
N SER A 710 17.71 -38.10 -13.54
CA SER A 710 17.15 -38.47 -12.24
C SER A 710 15.77 -39.10 -12.37
N ASP A 711 15.50 -40.09 -11.52
CA ASP A 711 14.21 -40.78 -11.40
C ASP A 711 13.07 -39.95 -10.75
N GLY A 712 13.37 -38.74 -10.28
CA GLY A 712 12.40 -37.86 -9.62
C GLY A 712 12.14 -38.17 -8.15
N LYS A 713 12.94 -39.05 -7.51
CA LYS A 713 12.87 -39.32 -6.07
C LYS A 713 14.02 -38.64 -5.32
N SER A 714 13.74 -38.17 -4.10
CA SER A 714 14.74 -37.49 -3.28
C SER A 714 14.62 -37.87 -1.80
N PRO A 715 15.76 -38.01 -1.08
CA PRO A 715 15.74 -38.22 0.37
C PRO A 715 15.06 -37.07 1.12
N GLU A 716 15.11 -35.85 0.59
CA GLU A 716 14.45 -34.68 1.17
C GLU A 716 12.92 -34.85 1.17
N GLU A 717 12.37 -35.37 0.07
CA GLU A 717 10.93 -35.60 -0.06
C GLU A 717 10.49 -36.78 0.81
N ASP A 718 11.25 -37.88 0.82
CA ASP A 718 10.97 -39.02 1.72
C ASP A 718 10.97 -38.60 3.20
N LEU A 719 11.90 -37.72 3.58
CA LEU A 719 11.97 -37.16 4.93
C LEU A 719 10.74 -36.31 5.27
N LEU A 720 10.24 -35.50 4.32
CA LEU A 720 9.02 -34.71 4.51
C LEU A 720 7.80 -35.61 4.72
N PHE A 721 7.65 -36.66 3.92
CA PHE A 721 6.56 -37.64 4.09
C PHE A 721 6.64 -38.34 5.45
N ASN A 722 7.83 -38.78 5.86
CA ASN A 722 8.04 -39.41 7.17
C ASN A 722 7.73 -38.47 8.33
N LEU A 723 8.10 -37.19 8.21
CA LEU A 723 7.79 -36.16 9.21
C LEU A 723 6.28 -35.96 9.32
N MET A 724 5.59 -35.77 8.19
CA MET A 724 4.14 -35.55 8.21
C MET A 724 3.38 -36.79 8.70
N ALA A 725 3.85 -38.00 8.37
CA ALA A 725 3.29 -39.23 8.92
C ALA A 725 3.46 -39.30 10.45
N TYR A 726 4.64 -38.95 10.96
CA TYR A 726 4.91 -38.87 12.40
C TYR A 726 4.00 -37.88 13.11
N VAL A 727 3.96 -36.63 12.64
CA VAL A 727 3.22 -35.55 13.30
C VAL A 727 1.71 -35.78 13.21
N ASN A 728 1.23 -36.41 12.14
CA ASN A 728 -0.19 -36.80 12.00
C ASN A 728 -0.57 -38.06 12.78
N ASN A 729 0.39 -38.81 13.33
CA ASN A 729 0.18 -40.13 13.94
C ASN A 729 -0.44 -41.15 12.97
N ASP A 730 0.06 -41.21 11.74
CA ASP A 730 -0.38 -42.20 10.75
C ASP A 730 0.04 -43.63 11.15
N GLU A 731 -0.67 -44.65 10.64
CA GLU A 731 -0.38 -46.07 10.97
C GLU A 731 1.05 -46.50 10.60
N ASP A 732 1.58 -45.98 9.49
CA ASP A 732 2.94 -46.28 8.99
C ASP A 732 4.00 -45.25 9.43
N ALA A 733 3.70 -44.45 10.47
CA ALA A 733 4.60 -43.42 10.95
C ALA A 733 5.91 -43.99 11.53
N PRO A 734 7.05 -43.30 11.37
CA PRO A 734 8.28 -43.69 12.04
C PRO A 734 8.13 -43.60 13.57
N ALA A 735 8.84 -44.45 14.31
CA ALA A 735 8.71 -44.53 15.78
C ALA A 735 9.22 -43.29 16.54
N SER A 736 10.02 -42.44 15.89
CA SER A 736 10.61 -41.23 16.47
C SER A 736 10.57 -40.09 15.47
N ASN A 737 10.61 -38.85 15.98
CA ASN A 737 10.63 -37.65 15.13
C ASN A 737 11.85 -37.67 14.19
N PRO A 738 11.65 -37.74 12.85
CA PRO A 738 12.74 -37.95 11.91
C PRO A 738 13.64 -36.72 11.73
N ILE A 739 13.23 -35.54 12.19
CA ILE A 739 14.03 -34.32 12.12
C ILE A 739 14.65 -33.91 13.46
N GLU A 740 14.37 -34.63 14.55
CA GLU A 740 14.82 -34.22 15.90
C GLU A 740 16.35 -34.08 15.96
N GLU A 741 17.11 -35.02 15.41
CA GLU A 741 18.58 -34.95 15.43
C GLU A 741 19.12 -33.81 14.55
N ILE A 742 18.46 -33.54 13.41
CA ILE A 742 18.81 -32.44 12.48
C ILE A 742 18.63 -31.10 13.18
N LEU A 743 17.54 -30.98 13.92
CA LEU A 743 17.22 -29.84 14.74
C LEU A 743 18.23 -29.69 15.91
N ARG A 744 18.55 -30.78 16.61
CA ARG A 744 19.44 -30.79 17.78
C ARG A 744 20.92 -30.46 17.47
N LYS A 745 21.38 -30.69 16.23
CA LYS A 745 22.74 -30.39 15.77
C LYS A 745 23.04 -28.88 15.66
N LYS A 746 22.01 -28.03 15.78
CA LYS A 746 22.14 -26.58 15.99
C LYS A 746 21.63 -26.23 17.40
N PRO A 747 22.16 -25.19 18.07
CA PRO A 747 21.50 -24.65 19.25
C PRO A 747 20.18 -24.02 18.80
N ILE A 748 19.11 -24.80 18.81
CA ILE A 748 17.75 -24.30 18.66
C ILE A 748 17.40 -23.60 19.97
N LYS A 749 17.40 -22.28 19.94
CA LYS A 749 16.31 -21.48 20.48
C LYS A 749 16.16 -20.26 19.57
N HIS A 750 15.05 -20.25 18.83
CA HIS A 750 14.60 -19.11 18.02
C HIS A 750 14.20 -17.93 18.90
#